data_AF-A0A2W1LW14-F1
#
_entry.id   AF-A0A2W1LW14-F1
#
_cell.length_a   1.000
_cell.length_b   1.000
_cell.length_c   1.000
_cell.angle_alpha   90.00
_cell.angle_beta   90.00
_cell.angle_gamma   90.00
#
_symmetry.space_group_name_H-M   'P 1'
#
loop_
_entity.id
_entity.type
_entity.pdbx_description
1 polymer ?
#
loop_
_entity_poly.entity_id
_entity_poly.type
_entity_poly.pdbx_seq_one_letter_code
_entity_poly.pdbx_strand_id
1 'polypeptide(L)'
;MSGKNRLTATLLSFLIPGAGQLYIGRLGSGLALLVATVMAVAAIVFYAGTGGGRHVLLIVYLGLAVPVLYFLSVYSILQATSGSAAEPREEPAAGLTRLQGFGLIAAGVLLLMFVRPGETVSGWLAVAGDYMTGGGLLLIGVLLVLRRETYGMYRLGRVTAALIIITVGTLLLWDHIAERNHIALLGQWWPVALIALGVEVVVAALGMRQSRKRLAFDMGGILLALVIAVAAYGITQFSGLPFKWIDQWKAEVGSLSGYTEEKGHRYEKDIVTAPWDESVASVVISNPNGQVLVREGDVQEVQVKATVWVDLDNAGEAERIAEKSVVEISGSDKMTIEAKGEPYGANGAMKPRMNLTVTFPRMPDEVLESPEAVAGAEEAAGTAPPQESEAGSNLPAGQVEAAAEPENGPQQEEQTAAEGQVNSGGSGSAENTANTVEAPTGTESGQTGSEPQVPEEEEPSGLQKMSITVLNGPVDVAGVRIAGKLTVENTNGEIKVQGTGGSVKASTKNGGIQLQDIAGDVEASTFNGKVEAVRVYGEVVVSVTNGGVALEDILGRVEAETKNGEILITEAASAVNADTLNGQIVIKSSTVGGNWDAGSAVGEIELYTPENGSYTVQGSVTFGSIETDLPLEISKKTIQGQIGDGAHRININANSSIKVYKYQP
;
A
#
# COMPACT_ATOMS: atom_id res chain seq x y z
N MET A 1 51.38 -17.36 5.56
CA MET A 1 51.24 -16.01 4.95
C MET A 1 50.54 -15.10 5.96
N SER A 2 51.31 -14.28 6.67
CA SER A 2 50.87 -13.38 7.74
C SER A 2 50.63 -11.98 7.13
N GLY A 3 49.47 -11.35 7.39
CA GLY A 3 49.23 -9.95 7.03
C GLY A 3 47.97 -9.62 6.19
N LYS A 4 46.97 -10.50 6.10
CA LYS A 4 45.69 -10.17 5.43
C LYS A 4 44.57 -10.11 6.46
N ASN A 5 43.96 -8.94 6.61
CA ASN A 5 42.94 -8.71 7.63
C ASN A 5 41.65 -9.47 7.26
N ARG A 6 41.14 -10.27 8.19
CA ARG A 6 39.87 -11.01 8.03
C ARG A 6 38.70 -10.06 7.71
N LEU A 7 38.68 -8.91 8.38
CA LEU A 7 37.65 -7.89 8.19
C LEU A 7 37.68 -7.31 6.76
N THR A 8 38.88 -7.03 6.22
CA THR A 8 39.00 -6.50 4.86
C THR A 8 38.63 -7.56 3.82
N ALA A 9 39.06 -8.82 4.00
CA ALA A 9 38.68 -9.91 3.09
C ALA A 9 37.16 -10.12 3.04
N THR A 10 36.50 -10.04 4.20
CA THR A 10 35.05 -10.17 4.32
C THR A 10 34.35 -8.97 3.68
N LEU A 11 34.79 -7.74 3.96
CA LEU A 11 34.24 -6.52 3.37
C LEU A 11 34.39 -6.50 1.85
N LEU A 12 35.55 -6.91 1.31
CA LEU A 12 35.74 -7.04 -0.14
C LEU A 12 34.78 -8.07 -0.76
N SER A 13 34.49 -9.17 -0.07
CA SER A 13 33.55 -10.18 -0.57
C SER A 13 32.08 -9.74 -0.58
N PHE A 14 31.72 -8.76 0.28
CA PHE A 14 30.44 -8.07 0.23
C PHE A 14 30.42 -7.04 -0.92
N LEU A 15 31.53 -6.35 -1.20
CA LEU A 15 31.52 -5.36 -2.28
C LEU A 15 31.45 -6.01 -3.67
N ILE A 16 32.25 -7.05 -3.91
CA ILE A 16 32.35 -7.72 -5.21
C ILE A 16 32.49 -9.23 -4.98
N PRO A 17 31.57 -10.06 -5.52
CA PRO A 17 31.71 -11.52 -5.44
C PRO A 17 33.06 -12.00 -5.97
N GLY A 18 33.76 -12.79 -5.16
CA GLY A 18 35.10 -13.31 -5.48
C GLY A 18 36.28 -12.43 -5.04
N ALA A 19 36.09 -11.13 -4.79
CA ALA A 19 37.18 -10.22 -4.44
C ALA A 19 37.87 -10.55 -3.10
N GLY A 20 37.11 -11.02 -2.11
CA GLY A 20 37.69 -11.51 -0.85
C GLY A 20 38.60 -12.74 -1.04
N GLN A 21 38.25 -13.65 -1.98
CA GLN A 21 39.03 -14.87 -2.25
C GLN A 21 40.33 -14.52 -2.98
N LEU A 22 40.26 -13.58 -3.93
CA LEU A 22 41.43 -12.98 -4.56
C LEU A 22 42.33 -12.33 -3.51
N TYR A 23 41.74 -11.57 -2.57
CA TYR A 23 42.47 -10.92 -1.50
C TYR A 23 43.21 -11.93 -0.63
N ILE A 24 42.62 -13.06 -0.23
CA ILE A 24 43.29 -14.10 0.58
C ILE A 24 44.33 -14.92 -0.23
N GLY A 25 44.33 -14.81 -1.57
CA GLY A 25 45.28 -15.51 -2.45
C GLY A 25 44.71 -16.79 -3.07
N ARG A 26 43.41 -17.05 -2.89
CA ARG A 26 42.67 -18.12 -3.56
C ARG A 26 42.20 -17.64 -4.93
N LEU A 27 43.16 -17.50 -5.84
CA LEU A 27 42.94 -16.88 -7.15
C LEU A 27 41.92 -17.64 -8.01
N GLY A 28 41.98 -18.98 -8.02
CA GLY A 28 41.08 -19.80 -8.84
C GLY A 28 39.60 -19.66 -8.47
N SER A 29 39.26 -19.80 -7.18
CA SER A 29 37.88 -19.66 -6.70
C SER A 29 37.38 -18.22 -6.76
N GLY A 30 38.25 -17.26 -6.45
CA GLY A 30 37.91 -15.83 -6.52
C GLY A 30 37.59 -15.39 -7.95
N LEU A 31 38.43 -15.78 -8.92
CA LEU A 31 38.22 -15.46 -10.32
C LEU A 31 36.99 -16.16 -10.89
N ALA A 32 36.74 -17.42 -10.53
CA ALA A 32 35.54 -18.14 -10.97
C ALA A 32 34.24 -17.46 -10.48
N LEU A 33 34.17 -17.04 -9.22
CA LEU A 33 33.00 -16.35 -8.67
C LEU A 33 32.79 -14.97 -9.30
N LEU A 34 33.87 -14.22 -9.50
CA LEU A 34 33.84 -12.92 -10.15
C LEU A 34 33.35 -13.04 -11.60
N VAL A 35 33.95 -13.95 -12.37
CA VAL A 35 33.56 -14.20 -13.76
C VAL A 35 32.10 -14.66 -13.83
N ALA A 36 31.68 -15.63 -13.01
CA ALA A 36 30.30 -16.11 -13.01
C ALA A 36 29.28 -14.99 -12.73
N THR A 37 29.59 -14.10 -11.79
CA THR A 37 28.72 -12.97 -11.42
C THR A 37 28.62 -11.97 -12.56
N VAL A 38 29.76 -11.53 -13.12
CA VAL A 38 29.80 -10.56 -14.22
C VAL A 38 29.11 -11.15 -15.46
N MET A 39 29.33 -12.42 -15.76
CA MET A 39 28.67 -13.12 -16.86
C MET A 39 27.15 -13.20 -16.66
N ALA A 40 26.69 -13.50 -15.44
CA ALA A 40 25.25 -13.54 -15.14
C ALA A 40 24.60 -12.17 -15.35
N VAL A 41 25.24 -11.09 -14.86
CA VAL A 41 24.74 -9.72 -15.05
C VAL A 41 24.74 -9.33 -16.53
N ALA A 42 25.82 -9.61 -17.26
CA ALA A 42 25.89 -9.32 -18.69
C ALA A 42 24.81 -10.07 -19.50
N ALA A 43 24.59 -11.36 -19.17
CA ALA A 43 23.53 -12.15 -19.78
C ALA A 43 22.14 -11.60 -19.44
N ILE A 44 21.87 -11.20 -18.20
CA ILE A 44 20.60 -10.55 -17.81
C ILE A 44 20.34 -9.32 -18.65
N VAL A 45 21.32 -8.41 -18.75
CA VAL A 45 21.18 -7.16 -19.50
C VAL A 45 20.95 -7.44 -20.99
N PHE A 46 21.70 -8.37 -21.58
CA PHE A 46 21.52 -8.75 -22.97
C PHE A 46 20.13 -9.35 -23.21
N TYR A 47 19.72 -10.38 -22.46
CA TYR A 47 18.45 -11.06 -22.68
C TYR A 47 17.23 -10.19 -22.33
N ALA A 48 17.39 -9.21 -21.44
CA ALA A 48 16.36 -8.19 -21.20
C ALA A 48 16.17 -7.28 -22.43
N GLY A 49 17.22 -7.02 -23.18
CA GLY A 49 17.19 -6.20 -24.40
C GLY A 49 16.70 -6.93 -25.65
N THR A 50 16.74 -8.27 -25.69
CA THR A 50 16.43 -9.07 -26.90
C THR A 50 14.94 -9.38 -27.16
N GLY A 51 14.03 -8.60 -26.59
CA GLY A 51 12.63 -8.54 -27.02
C GLY A 51 11.60 -9.14 -26.05
N GLY A 52 10.62 -8.31 -25.68
CA GLY A 52 9.22 -8.67 -25.36
C GLY A 52 8.95 -9.69 -24.24
N GLY A 53 9.95 -10.05 -23.44
CA GLY A 53 9.80 -11.06 -22.40
C GLY A 53 10.04 -12.51 -22.85
N ARG A 54 10.59 -12.73 -24.05
CA ARG A 54 10.91 -14.07 -24.59
C ARG A 54 11.79 -14.90 -23.63
N HIS A 55 12.73 -14.24 -22.96
CA HIS A 55 13.71 -14.88 -22.08
C HIS A 55 13.47 -14.63 -20.58
N VAL A 56 12.24 -14.27 -20.17
CA VAL A 56 11.92 -13.90 -18.77
C VAL A 56 12.33 -15.00 -17.78
N LEU A 57 12.04 -16.26 -18.10
CA LEU A 57 12.39 -17.37 -17.21
C LEU A 57 13.91 -17.50 -17.03
N LEU A 58 14.69 -17.29 -18.10
CA LEU A 58 16.16 -17.30 -18.04
C LEU A 58 16.68 -16.16 -17.15
N ILE A 59 16.13 -14.96 -17.34
CA ILE A 59 16.48 -13.78 -16.56
C ILE A 59 16.19 -14.00 -15.09
N VAL A 60 15.05 -14.59 -14.74
CA VAL A 60 14.70 -14.90 -13.34
C VAL A 60 15.68 -15.90 -12.72
N TYR A 61 16.06 -16.96 -13.44
CA TYR A 61 17.05 -17.91 -12.93
C TYR A 61 18.45 -17.30 -12.79
N LEU A 62 18.89 -16.48 -13.74
CA LEU A 62 20.14 -15.73 -13.62
C LEU A 62 20.09 -14.73 -12.46
N GLY A 63 18.94 -14.07 -12.26
CA GLY A 63 18.69 -13.16 -11.14
C GLY A 63 18.75 -13.88 -9.80
N LEU A 64 18.22 -15.10 -9.69
CA LEU A 64 18.32 -15.93 -8.49
C LEU A 64 19.76 -16.45 -8.26
N ALA A 65 20.52 -16.66 -9.33
CA ALA A 65 21.91 -17.10 -9.23
C ALA A 65 22.83 -16.02 -8.63
N VAL A 66 22.57 -14.72 -8.85
CA VAL A 66 23.44 -13.63 -8.37
C VAL A 66 23.52 -13.57 -6.83
N PRO A 67 22.40 -13.54 -6.07
CA PRO A 67 22.45 -13.63 -4.60
C PRO A 67 23.09 -14.92 -4.09
N VAL A 68 22.92 -16.04 -4.79
CA VAL A 68 23.56 -17.31 -4.42
C VAL A 68 25.08 -17.23 -4.59
N LEU A 69 25.57 -16.70 -5.73
CA LEU A 69 26.99 -16.47 -5.97
C LEU A 69 27.59 -15.52 -4.93
N TYR A 70 26.84 -14.48 -4.57
CA TYR A 70 27.21 -13.53 -3.53
C TYR A 70 27.31 -14.21 -2.15
N PHE A 71 26.31 -15.00 -1.77
CA PHE A 71 26.33 -15.76 -0.52
C PHE A 71 27.49 -16.76 -0.49
N LEU A 72 27.74 -17.49 -1.58
CA LEU A 72 28.88 -18.40 -1.69
C LEU A 72 30.22 -17.66 -1.56
N SER A 73 30.32 -16.46 -2.14
CA SER A 73 31.50 -15.60 -2.01
C SER A 73 31.78 -15.24 -0.54
N VAL A 74 30.77 -14.75 0.18
CA VAL A 74 30.90 -14.35 1.59
C VAL A 74 31.13 -15.57 2.48
N TYR A 75 30.32 -16.62 2.33
CA TYR A 75 30.39 -17.84 3.14
C TYR A 75 31.74 -18.55 3.02
N SER A 76 32.30 -18.64 1.81
CA SER A 76 33.60 -19.26 1.59
C SER A 76 34.75 -18.50 2.26
N ILE A 77 34.63 -17.16 2.44
CA ILE A 77 35.59 -16.35 3.19
C ILE A 77 35.42 -16.54 4.70
N LEU A 78 34.17 -16.54 5.17
CA LEU A 78 33.90 -16.78 6.58
C LEU A 78 34.45 -18.14 7.02
N GLN A 79 34.26 -19.19 6.22
CA GLN A 79 34.87 -20.50 6.47
C GLN A 79 36.40 -20.49 6.40
N ALA A 80 36.97 -19.85 5.38
CA ALA A 80 38.42 -19.78 5.22
C ALA A 80 39.11 -18.99 6.36
N THR A 81 38.36 -18.16 7.08
CA THR A 81 38.87 -17.29 8.15
C THR A 81 38.40 -17.66 9.56
N SER A 82 37.47 -18.62 9.72
CA SER A 82 36.91 -19.06 11.01
C SER A 82 37.65 -20.25 11.66
N GLY A 83 38.70 -20.78 11.04
CA GLY A 83 39.47 -21.90 11.58
C GLY A 83 40.41 -21.49 12.72
N SER A 84 40.09 -21.91 13.94
CA SER A 84 41.03 -21.97 15.07
C SER A 84 42.08 -23.04 14.80
N ALA A 85 43.37 -22.68 14.90
CA ALA A 85 44.54 -23.56 15.13
C ALA A 85 44.43 -25.05 14.72
N ALA A 86 44.03 -25.35 13.49
CA ALA A 86 44.44 -26.58 12.84
C ALA A 86 45.64 -26.20 11.98
N GLU A 87 46.75 -26.93 12.14
CA GLU A 87 48.00 -26.72 11.40
C GLU A 87 47.74 -26.31 9.96
N PRO A 88 48.55 -25.39 9.39
CA PRO A 88 48.45 -25.09 7.98
C PRO A 88 48.65 -26.41 7.24
N ARG A 89 47.56 -27.06 6.83
CA ARG A 89 47.60 -27.90 5.65
C ARG A 89 48.09 -26.93 4.60
N GLU A 90 49.36 -27.07 4.24
CA GLU A 90 49.90 -26.58 2.98
C GLU A 90 49.04 -27.25 1.91
N GLU A 91 47.83 -26.71 1.68
CA GLU A 91 47.22 -26.81 0.37
C GLU A 91 48.29 -26.21 -0.55
N PRO A 92 48.87 -26.99 -1.48
CA PRO A 92 49.85 -26.46 -2.39
C PRO A 92 49.22 -25.22 -2.98
N ALA A 93 49.92 -24.08 -2.89
CA ALA A 93 49.44 -22.83 -3.48
C ALA A 93 49.10 -23.15 -4.92
N ALA A 94 47.80 -23.35 -5.20
CA ALA A 94 47.34 -23.79 -6.49
C ALA A 94 47.50 -22.58 -7.39
N GLY A 95 48.69 -22.45 -7.97
CA GLY A 95 48.99 -21.45 -8.97
C GLY A 95 47.95 -21.53 -10.08
N LEU A 96 47.69 -20.40 -10.73
CA LEU A 96 46.75 -20.34 -11.85
C LEU A 96 47.06 -21.46 -12.84
N THR A 97 46.09 -22.35 -13.05
CA THR A 97 46.27 -23.42 -14.02
C THR A 97 46.11 -22.86 -15.43
N ARG A 98 46.78 -23.47 -16.43
CA ARG A 98 46.59 -23.09 -17.84
C ARG A 98 45.11 -23.14 -18.23
N LEU A 99 44.35 -24.08 -17.66
CA LEU A 99 42.91 -24.22 -17.83
C LEU A 99 42.12 -22.99 -17.34
N GLN A 100 42.50 -22.41 -16.19
CA GLN A 100 41.89 -21.18 -15.67
C GLN A 100 42.21 -19.97 -16.56
N GLY A 101 43.42 -19.91 -17.13
CA GLY A 101 43.79 -18.88 -18.10
C GLY A 101 42.96 -18.95 -19.38
N PHE A 102 42.83 -20.14 -19.98
CA PHE A 102 41.94 -20.35 -21.13
C PHE A 102 40.47 -20.07 -20.79
N GLY A 103 40.03 -20.45 -19.59
CA GLY A 103 38.69 -20.17 -19.10
C GLY A 103 38.39 -18.67 -19.00
N LEU A 104 39.36 -17.88 -18.53
CA LEU A 104 39.21 -16.42 -18.46
C LEU A 104 39.15 -15.78 -19.86
N ILE A 105 39.96 -16.25 -20.81
CA ILE A 105 39.91 -15.79 -22.20
C ILE A 105 38.54 -16.11 -22.80
N ALA A 106 38.07 -17.35 -22.64
CA ALA A 106 36.75 -17.77 -23.13
C ALA A 106 35.62 -16.94 -22.50
N ALA A 107 35.69 -16.67 -21.20
CA ALA A 107 34.73 -15.80 -20.51
C ALA A 107 34.79 -14.36 -21.03
N GLY A 108 35.97 -13.81 -21.28
CA GLY A 108 36.13 -12.47 -21.86
C GLY A 108 35.55 -12.36 -23.27
N VAL A 109 35.75 -13.37 -24.11
CA VAL A 109 35.14 -13.44 -25.44
C VAL A 109 33.61 -13.51 -25.33
N LEU A 110 33.10 -14.38 -24.45
CA LEU A 110 31.66 -14.51 -24.23
C LEU A 110 31.03 -13.22 -23.67
N LEU A 111 31.74 -12.51 -22.79
CA LEU A 111 31.32 -11.21 -22.26
C LEU A 111 31.24 -10.17 -23.38
N LEU A 112 32.23 -10.12 -24.27
CA LEU A 112 32.18 -9.25 -25.45
C LEU A 112 30.98 -9.57 -26.34
N MET A 113 30.65 -10.86 -26.51
CA MET A 113 29.45 -11.28 -27.25
C MET A 113 28.15 -10.76 -26.60
N PHE A 114 28.07 -10.66 -25.27
CA PHE A 114 26.89 -10.10 -24.58
C PHE A 114 26.85 -8.56 -24.58
N VAL A 115 27.99 -7.89 -24.41
CA VAL A 115 28.04 -6.43 -24.26
C VAL A 115 28.01 -5.71 -25.62
N ARG A 116 28.61 -6.30 -26.65
CA ARG A 116 28.60 -5.77 -28.02
C ARG A 116 28.34 -6.90 -29.04
N PRO A 117 27.14 -7.47 -29.04
CA PRO A 117 26.75 -8.48 -30.02
C PRO A 117 26.72 -7.87 -31.43
N GLY A 118 27.41 -8.47 -32.39
CA GLY A 118 27.12 -8.24 -33.81
C GLY A 118 25.80 -8.91 -34.21
N GLU A 119 25.25 -8.58 -35.38
CA GLU A 119 23.93 -9.10 -35.83
C GLU A 119 23.87 -10.64 -35.83
N THR A 120 24.88 -11.32 -36.39
CA THR A 120 24.94 -12.80 -36.39
C THR A 120 25.05 -13.38 -34.98
N VAL A 121 25.83 -12.73 -34.10
CA VAL A 121 26.06 -13.19 -32.72
C VAL A 121 24.78 -13.01 -31.90
N SER A 122 24.04 -11.92 -32.11
CA SER A 122 22.78 -11.66 -31.44
C SER A 122 21.74 -12.74 -31.74
N GLY A 123 21.61 -13.17 -33.01
CA GLY A 123 20.71 -14.24 -33.42
C GLY A 123 21.10 -15.59 -32.79
N TRP A 124 22.39 -15.91 -32.78
CA TRP A 124 22.88 -17.14 -32.15
C TRP A 124 22.65 -17.14 -30.63
N LEU A 125 22.90 -16.03 -29.95
CA LEU A 125 22.64 -15.88 -28.52
C LEU A 125 21.15 -15.97 -28.21
N ALA A 126 20.28 -15.36 -29.02
CA ALA A 126 18.83 -15.45 -28.83
C ALA A 126 18.34 -16.90 -28.89
N VAL A 127 18.81 -17.67 -29.88
CA VAL A 127 18.52 -19.11 -29.99
C VAL A 127 19.10 -19.86 -28.80
N ALA A 128 20.34 -19.59 -28.41
CA ALA A 128 20.95 -20.20 -27.23
C ALA A 128 20.13 -19.93 -25.95
N GLY A 129 19.60 -18.71 -25.80
CA GLY A 129 18.74 -18.31 -24.69
C GLY A 129 17.50 -19.18 -24.51
N ASP A 130 16.88 -19.59 -25.62
CA ASP A 130 15.67 -20.41 -25.58
C ASP A 130 15.96 -21.83 -25.03
N TYR A 131 17.10 -22.42 -25.40
CA TYR A 131 17.50 -23.74 -24.93
C TYR A 131 18.23 -23.72 -23.58
N MET A 132 18.83 -22.59 -23.19
CA MET A 132 19.67 -22.51 -21.99
C MET A 132 18.89 -22.72 -20.69
N THR A 133 17.62 -22.33 -20.63
CA THR A 133 16.78 -22.54 -19.43
C THR A 133 16.60 -24.02 -19.13
N GLY A 134 16.02 -24.78 -20.06
CA GLY A 134 15.76 -26.20 -19.86
C GLY A 134 17.04 -27.03 -19.90
N GLY A 135 17.97 -26.72 -20.80
CA GLY A 135 19.27 -27.41 -20.91
C GLY A 135 20.17 -27.21 -19.70
N GLY A 136 20.20 -25.99 -19.16
CA GLY A 136 20.95 -25.67 -17.94
C GLY A 136 20.41 -26.42 -16.73
N LEU A 137 19.09 -26.46 -16.56
CA LEU A 137 18.45 -27.21 -15.47
C LEU A 137 18.72 -28.71 -15.59
N LEU A 138 18.61 -29.30 -16.78
CA LEU A 138 18.90 -30.72 -17.00
C LEU A 138 20.35 -31.03 -16.61
N LEU A 139 21.30 -30.20 -17.04
CA LEU A 139 22.72 -30.37 -16.69
C LEU A 139 22.96 -30.28 -15.18
N ILE A 140 22.35 -29.31 -14.49
CA ILE A 140 22.44 -29.17 -13.04
C ILE A 140 21.84 -30.40 -12.33
N GLY A 141 20.66 -30.84 -12.76
CA GLY A 141 19.98 -32.00 -12.18
C GLY A 141 20.79 -33.29 -12.34
N VAL A 142 21.35 -33.54 -13.53
CA VAL A 142 22.24 -34.68 -13.78
C VAL A 142 23.51 -34.59 -12.93
N LEU A 143 24.11 -33.40 -12.82
CA LEU A 143 25.30 -33.19 -11.99
C LEU A 143 25.01 -33.43 -10.51
N LEU A 144 23.82 -33.08 -10.02
CA LEU A 144 23.38 -33.39 -8.65
C LEU A 144 23.24 -34.90 -8.40
N VAL A 145 22.78 -35.67 -9.39
CA VAL A 145 22.72 -37.16 -9.32
C VAL A 145 24.12 -37.78 -9.36
N LEU A 146 24.97 -37.31 -10.28
CA LEU A 146 26.30 -37.88 -10.51
C LEU A 146 27.32 -37.54 -9.43
N ARG A 147 27.08 -36.48 -8.64
CA ARG A 147 27.95 -36.07 -7.54
C ARG A 147 27.90 -37.10 -6.40
N ARG A 148 28.72 -38.16 -6.53
CA ARG A 148 28.98 -39.13 -5.47
C ARG A 148 29.57 -38.41 -4.26
N GLU A 149 28.93 -38.56 -3.10
CA GLU A 149 29.51 -38.08 -1.85
C GLU A 149 30.77 -38.89 -1.52
N THR A 150 31.90 -38.21 -1.44
CA THR A 150 33.18 -38.80 -1.02
C THR A 150 33.20 -39.15 0.47
N TYR A 151 32.14 -38.88 1.26
CA TYR A 151 32.11 -39.18 2.69
C TYR A 151 30.71 -39.56 3.20
N GLY A 152 30.43 -40.87 3.23
CA GLY A 152 29.74 -41.57 4.33
C GLY A 152 28.29 -41.24 4.73
N MET A 153 27.70 -40.08 4.41
CA MET A 153 26.37 -39.66 4.86
C MET A 153 25.37 -39.62 3.69
N TYR A 154 24.28 -40.37 3.76
CA TYR A 154 23.22 -40.26 2.76
C TYR A 154 22.34 -39.05 3.10
N ARG A 155 22.31 -38.04 2.23
CA ARG A 155 21.41 -36.89 2.41
C ARG A 155 20.07 -37.16 1.73
N LEU A 156 19.04 -37.32 2.55
CA LEU A 156 17.70 -37.65 2.11
C LEU A 156 17.06 -36.45 1.42
N GLY A 157 16.50 -36.64 0.23
CA GLY A 157 15.81 -35.62 -0.54
C GLY A 157 16.62 -35.06 -1.72
N ARG A 158 17.91 -35.40 -1.84
CA ARG A 158 18.74 -34.94 -2.96
C ARG A 158 18.33 -35.60 -4.28
N VAL A 159 17.97 -36.88 -4.25
CA VAL A 159 17.52 -37.59 -5.46
C VAL A 159 16.18 -37.02 -5.92
N THR A 160 15.27 -36.77 -4.98
CA THR A 160 14.01 -36.09 -5.27
C THR A 160 14.23 -34.69 -5.84
N ALA A 161 15.10 -33.87 -5.23
CA ALA A 161 15.43 -32.54 -5.75
C ALA A 161 16.01 -32.58 -7.17
N ALA A 162 16.91 -33.53 -7.45
CA ALA A 162 17.49 -33.71 -8.77
C ALA A 162 16.45 -34.19 -9.79
N LEU A 163 15.55 -35.10 -9.39
CA LEU A 163 14.45 -35.56 -10.24
C LEU A 163 13.54 -34.40 -10.62
N ILE A 164 13.15 -33.55 -9.66
CA ILE A 164 12.33 -32.36 -9.92
C ILE A 164 13.02 -31.44 -10.92
N ILE A 165 14.30 -31.12 -10.71
CA ILE A 165 15.07 -30.24 -11.61
C ILE A 165 15.19 -30.83 -13.02
N ILE A 166 15.45 -32.15 -13.13
CA ILE A 166 15.52 -32.85 -14.42
C ILE A 166 14.16 -32.80 -15.11
N THR A 167 13.07 -33.12 -14.41
CA THR A 167 11.72 -33.09 -14.98
C THR A 167 11.35 -31.69 -15.47
N VAL A 168 11.60 -30.64 -14.69
CA VAL A 168 11.35 -29.25 -15.10
C VAL A 168 12.19 -28.89 -16.33
N GLY A 169 13.50 -29.20 -16.31
CA GLY A 169 14.40 -28.92 -17.42
C GLY A 169 14.02 -29.65 -18.71
N THR A 170 13.64 -30.92 -18.62
CA THR A 170 13.16 -31.72 -19.74
C THR A 170 11.85 -31.19 -20.30
N LEU A 171 10.87 -30.83 -19.44
CA LEU A 171 9.61 -30.26 -19.88
C LEU A 171 9.82 -28.93 -20.62
N LEU A 172 10.67 -28.04 -20.11
CA LEU A 172 10.97 -26.77 -20.77
C LEU A 172 11.65 -26.95 -22.13
N LEU A 173 12.62 -27.86 -22.23
CA LEU A 173 13.25 -28.19 -23.51
C LEU A 173 12.25 -28.80 -24.49
N TRP A 174 11.43 -29.73 -24.00
CA TRP A 174 10.47 -30.44 -24.82
C TRP A 174 9.37 -29.51 -25.34
N ASP A 175 8.88 -28.60 -24.51
CA ASP A 175 7.90 -27.60 -24.88
C ASP A 175 8.44 -26.65 -25.95
N HIS A 176 9.71 -26.26 -25.83
CA HIS A 176 10.35 -25.43 -26.84
C HIS A 176 10.58 -26.18 -28.16
N ILE A 177 11.01 -27.45 -28.13
CA ILE A 177 11.27 -28.25 -29.34
C ILE A 177 9.98 -28.68 -30.03
N ALA A 178 8.96 -29.07 -29.27
CA ALA A 178 7.72 -29.61 -29.78
C ALA A 178 6.61 -28.56 -29.99
N GLU A 179 6.90 -27.28 -29.68
CA GLU A 179 5.93 -26.16 -29.69
C GLU A 179 4.65 -26.50 -28.92
N ARG A 180 4.80 -27.11 -27.74
CA ARG A 180 3.69 -27.55 -26.86
C ARG A 180 3.82 -26.93 -25.47
N ASN A 181 2.81 -27.17 -24.63
CA ASN A 181 2.70 -26.60 -23.28
C ASN A 181 2.54 -27.67 -22.18
N HIS A 182 3.49 -28.59 -22.07
CA HIS A 182 3.49 -29.66 -21.06
C HIS A 182 3.95 -29.19 -19.68
N ILE A 183 4.62 -28.04 -19.57
CA ILE A 183 4.98 -27.44 -18.27
C ILE A 183 3.72 -27.18 -17.41
N ALA A 184 2.55 -27.00 -18.04
CA ALA A 184 1.26 -26.94 -17.37
C ALA A 184 0.93 -28.17 -16.51
N LEU A 185 1.50 -29.34 -16.84
CA LEU A 185 1.30 -30.58 -16.08
C LEU A 185 1.84 -30.48 -14.64
N LEU A 186 2.83 -29.62 -14.39
CA LEU A 186 3.36 -29.42 -13.04
C LEU A 186 2.28 -28.94 -12.05
N GLY A 187 1.31 -28.15 -12.51
CA GLY A 187 0.23 -27.65 -11.67
C GLY A 187 -0.75 -28.74 -11.20
N GLN A 188 -0.96 -29.78 -12.01
CA GLN A 188 -1.87 -30.89 -11.68
C GLN A 188 -1.14 -32.03 -10.95
N TRP A 189 0.12 -32.27 -11.31
CA TRP A 189 0.91 -33.42 -10.86
C TRP A 189 1.91 -33.08 -9.76
N TRP A 190 1.83 -31.91 -9.11
CA TRP A 190 2.68 -31.56 -7.97
C TRP A 190 2.67 -32.60 -6.82
N PRO A 191 1.58 -33.35 -6.53
CA PRO A 191 1.60 -34.39 -5.48
C PRO A 191 2.61 -35.51 -5.77
N VAL A 192 3.00 -35.72 -7.04
CA VAL A 192 4.03 -36.70 -7.41
C VAL A 192 5.37 -36.38 -6.77
N ALA A 193 5.70 -35.11 -6.55
CA ALA A 193 6.93 -34.73 -5.86
C ALA A 193 6.95 -35.23 -4.40
N LEU A 194 5.80 -35.19 -3.71
CA LEU A 194 5.66 -35.74 -2.35
C LEU A 194 5.73 -37.27 -2.35
N ILE A 195 5.13 -37.92 -3.37
CA ILE A 195 5.22 -39.37 -3.53
C ILE A 195 6.67 -39.79 -3.78
N ALA A 196 7.41 -39.09 -4.65
CA ALA A 196 8.81 -39.36 -4.93
C ALA A 196 9.68 -39.20 -3.68
N LEU A 197 9.45 -38.15 -2.87
CA LEU A 197 10.11 -37.97 -1.58
C LEU A 197 9.81 -39.12 -0.62
N GLY A 198 8.54 -39.55 -0.54
CA GLY A 198 8.13 -40.70 0.27
C GLY A 198 8.78 -42.01 -0.18
N VAL A 199 8.89 -42.24 -1.49
CA VAL A 199 9.60 -43.40 -2.06
C VAL A 199 11.09 -43.33 -1.70
N GLU A 200 11.74 -42.17 -1.79
CA GLU A 200 13.14 -41.99 -1.40
C GLU A 200 13.33 -42.32 0.09
N VAL A 201 12.43 -41.87 0.96
CA VAL A 201 12.43 -42.19 2.40
C VAL A 201 12.31 -43.70 2.63
N VAL A 202 11.40 -44.38 1.94
CA VAL A 202 11.19 -45.83 2.07
C VAL A 202 12.41 -46.61 1.57
N VAL A 203 12.97 -46.26 0.42
CA VAL A 203 14.18 -46.89 -0.14
C VAL A 203 15.37 -46.69 0.81
N ALA A 204 15.54 -45.49 1.34
CA ALA A 204 16.56 -45.18 2.33
C ALA A 204 16.36 -46.04 3.61
N ALA A 205 15.13 -46.13 4.12
CA ALA A 205 14.81 -46.94 5.29
C ALA A 205 15.06 -48.44 5.10
N LEU A 206 14.76 -48.97 3.91
CA LEU A 206 15.00 -50.39 3.55
C LEU A 206 16.50 -50.70 3.39
N GLY A 207 17.26 -49.81 2.75
CA GLY A 207 18.70 -49.97 2.54
C GLY A 207 19.56 -49.82 3.80
N MET A 208 19.02 -49.22 4.87
CA MET A 208 19.75 -48.92 6.11
C MET A 208 19.46 -49.87 7.28
N ARG A 209 18.74 -50.98 7.07
CA ARG A 209 18.45 -51.99 8.12
C ARG A 209 19.68 -52.55 8.86
N GLN A 210 20.91 -52.36 8.35
CA GLN A 210 22.17 -52.78 8.99
C GLN A 210 23.13 -51.63 9.37
N SER A 211 22.78 -50.35 9.18
CA SER A 211 23.72 -49.23 9.41
C SER A 211 23.14 -48.14 10.33
N ARG A 212 23.80 -47.88 11.46
CA ARG A 212 23.51 -46.75 12.40
C ARG A 212 23.91 -45.37 11.84
N LYS A 213 23.72 -45.12 10.55
CA LYS A 213 24.02 -43.79 9.97
C LYS A 213 22.84 -42.85 10.25
N ARG A 214 23.14 -41.66 10.77
CA ARG A 214 22.13 -40.61 10.99
C ARG A 214 21.61 -40.11 9.64
N LEU A 215 20.29 -40.05 9.49
CA LEU A 215 19.62 -39.42 8.36
C LEU A 215 19.79 -37.91 8.47
N ALA A 216 20.42 -37.29 7.47
CA ALA A 216 20.44 -35.85 7.31
C ALA A 216 19.54 -35.48 6.13
N PHE A 217 18.61 -34.55 6.32
CA PHE A 217 17.70 -34.11 5.26
C PHE A 217 18.35 -33.00 4.43
N ASP A 218 18.32 -33.10 3.09
CA ASP A 218 18.82 -32.06 2.19
C ASP A 218 17.73 -31.00 1.93
N MET A 219 17.30 -30.33 3.01
CA MET A 219 16.21 -29.36 2.97
C MET A 219 16.49 -28.21 1.99
N GLY A 220 17.75 -27.77 1.92
CA GLY A 220 18.18 -26.71 1.00
C GLY A 220 18.07 -27.11 -0.47
N GLY A 221 18.45 -28.35 -0.82
CA GLY A 221 18.33 -28.86 -2.18
C GLY A 221 16.88 -28.99 -2.64
N ILE A 222 16.00 -29.50 -1.77
CA ILE A 222 14.56 -29.62 -2.06
C ILE A 222 13.91 -28.26 -2.21
N LEU A 223 14.19 -27.33 -1.29
CA LEU A 223 13.62 -25.98 -1.35
C LEU A 223 14.05 -25.26 -2.63
N LEU A 224 15.32 -25.36 -3.02
CA LEU A 224 15.80 -24.80 -4.28
C LEU A 224 15.10 -25.42 -5.50
N ALA A 225 14.96 -26.75 -5.54
CA ALA A 225 14.25 -27.44 -6.62
C ALA A 225 12.78 -27.03 -6.71
N LEU A 226 12.12 -26.81 -5.57
CA LEU A 226 10.75 -26.32 -5.49
C LEU A 226 10.65 -24.89 -6.02
N VAL A 227 11.55 -23.99 -5.61
CA VAL A 227 11.60 -22.60 -6.10
C VAL A 227 11.79 -22.58 -7.61
N ILE A 228 12.68 -23.42 -8.16
CA ILE A 228 12.87 -23.56 -9.61
C ILE A 228 11.58 -24.03 -10.28
N ALA A 229 10.93 -25.08 -9.77
CA ALA A 229 9.69 -25.60 -10.35
C ALA A 229 8.53 -24.59 -10.30
N VAL A 230 8.38 -23.89 -9.18
CA VAL A 230 7.35 -22.85 -8.99
C VAL A 230 7.61 -21.66 -9.90
N ALA A 231 8.87 -21.20 -10.02
CA ALA A 231 9.23 -20.14 -10.94
C ALA A 231 8.97 -20.56 -12.40
N ALA A 232 9.36 -21.78 -12.81
CA ALA A 232 9.07 -22.32 -14.13
C ALA A 232 7.58 -22.29 -14.44
N TYR A 233 6.76 -22.85 -13.56
CA TYR A 233 5.31 -22.92 -13.74
C TYR A 233 4.67 -21.53 -13.69
N GLY A 234 4.98 -20.73 -12.67
CA GLY A 234 4.38 -19.41 -12.45
C GLY A 234 4.67 -18.42 -13.57
N ILE A 235 5.88 -18.47 -14.15
CA ILE A 235 6.26 -17.57 -15.25
C ILE A 235 5.70 -18.04 -16.58
N THR A 236 5.71 -19.35 -16.87
CA THR A 236 5.25 -19.88 -18.15
C THR A 236 3.72 -20.01 -18.23
N GLN A 237 3.07 -20.33 -17.12
CA GLN A 237 1.62 -20.49 -17.01
C GLN A 237 0.96 -19.31 -16.30
N PHE A 238 1.60 -18.14 -16.31
CA PHE A 238 1.12 -16.96 -15.59
C PHE A 238 -0.34 -16.59 -15.90
N SER A 239 -0.79 -16.82 -17.15
CA SER A 239 -2.18 -16.61 -17.58
C SER A 239 -3.19 -17.65 -17.12
N GLY A 240 -2.75 -18.83 -16.66
CA GLY A 240 -3.61 -19.92 -16.20
C GLY A 240 -3.71 -20.03 -14.68
N LEU A 241 -3.10 -19.11 -13.93
CA LEU A 241 -3.16 -19.11 -12.47
C LEU A 241 -4.55 -18.68 -11.99
N PRO A 242 -5.18 -19.40 -11.03
CA PRO A 242 -6.56 -19.14 -10.57
C PRO A 242 -6.70 -17.88 -9.68
N PHE A 243 -5.76 -16.96 -9.81
CA PHE A 243 -5.49 -15.87 -8.91
C PHE A 243 -5.96 -14.56 -9.53
N LYS A 244 -7.25 -14.22 -9.32
CA LYS A 244 -7.87 -12.98 -9.83
C LYS A 244 -7.14 -11.68 -9.46
N TRP A 245 -6.42 -11.67 -8.32
CA TRP A 245 -5.55 -10.55 -7.90
C TRP A 245 -4.39 -10.27 -8.88
N ILE A 246 -3.97 -11.28 -9.65
CA ILE A 246 -2.92 -11.14 -10.67
C ILE A 246 -3.48 -10.49 -11.95
N ASP A 247 -4.72 -10.74 -12.35
CA ASP A 247 -5.34 -10.05 -13.50
C ASP A 247 -5.55 -8.56 -13.21
N GLN A 248 -5.91 -8.23 -11.98
CA GLN A 248 -5.99 -6.86 -11.47
C GLN A 248 -4.60 -6.22 -11.48
N TRP A 249 -3.56 -6.94 -11.03
CA TRP A 249 -2.17 -6.51 -11.12
C TRP A 249 -1.65 -6.41 -12.57
N LYS A 250 -2.13 -7.23 -13.51
CA LYS A 250 -1.75 -7.19 -14.94
C LYS A 250 -2.36 -5.97 -15.64
N ALA A 251 -3.58 -5.60 -15.28
CA ALA A 251 -4.19 -4.32 -15.65
C ALA A 251 -3.45 -3.13 -15.02
N GLU A 252 -2.78 -3.34 -13.88
CA GLU A 252 -2.02 -2.33 -13.13
C GLU A 252 -0.52 -2.27 -13.48
N VAL A 253 0.06 -3.32 -14.09
CA VAL A 253 1.48 -3.41 -14.49
C VAL A 253 1.68 -3.30 -15.99
N GLY A 254 0.77 -3.84 -16.81
CA GLY A 254 0.72 -3.53 -18.24
C GLY A 254 0.41 -2.06 -18.51
N SER A 255 -0.10 -1.36 -17.51
CA SER A 255 -0.36 0.08 -17.49
C SER A 255 0.83 0.88 -16.91
N LEU A 256 1.91 0.28 -16.39
CA LEU A 256 3.05 1.04 -15.86
C LEU A 256 4.12 1.39 -16.91
N SER A 257 4.10 0.76 -18.10
CA SER A 257 5.21 0.88 -19.08
C SER A 257 4.82 1.44 -20.45
N GLY A 258 3.80 2.31 -20.51
CA GLY A 258 3.28 2.81 -21.79
C GLY A 258 2.67 4.20 -21.81
N TYR A 259 2.47 4.83 -20.66
CA TYR A 259 1.82 6.13 -20.62
C TYR A 259 2.80 7.25 -20.93
N THR A 260 2.40 8.10 -21.87
CA THR A 260 3.21 9.24 -22.29
C THR A 260 2.97 10.45 -21.40
N GLU A 261 3.92 11.38 -21.41
CA GLU A 261 3.83 12.67 -20.70
C GLU A 261 3.19 13.74 -21.62
N GLU A 262 3.18 15.00 -21.19
CA GLU A 262 2.77 16.15 -22.02
C GLU A 262 3.88 16.49 -23.04
N LYS A 263 4.15 15.54 -23.94
CA LYS A 263 5.19 15.60 -24.97
C LYS A 263 4.59 15.28 -26.34
N GLY A 264 5.24 15.79 -27.39
CA GLY A 264 4.78 15.64 -28.77
C GLY A 264 3.67 16.63 -29.13
N HIS A 265 2.64 16.14 -29.82
CA HIS A 265 1.57 16.96 -30.38
C HIS A 265 0.36 17.03 -29.45
N ARG A 266 -0.21 18.24 -29.31
CA ARG A 266 -1.36 18.54 -28.46
C ARG A 266 -2.62 18.73 -29.29
N TYR A 267 -3.69 18.04 -28.94
CA TYR A 267 -5.00 18.14 -29.60
C TYR A 267 -6.08 18.46 -28.58
N GLU A 268 -6.83 19.52 -28.81
CA GLU A 268 -8.05 19.81 -28.04
C GLU A 268 -9.22 19.07 -28.66
N LYS A 269 -9.98 18.36 -27.84
CA LYS A 269 -11.20 17.66 -28.26
C LYS A 269 -12.41 18.56 -28.10
N ASP A 270 -13.43 18.25 -28.90
CA ASP A 270 -14.76 18.84 -28.74
C ASP A 270 -15.32 18.51 -27.34
N ILE A 271 -16.10 19.44 -26.81
CA ILE A 271 -16.71 19.29 -25.49
C ILE A 271 -17.81 18.23 -25.61
N VAL A 272 -17.71 17.18 -24.80
CA VAL A 272 -18.78 16.21 -24.66
C VAL A 272 -19.71 16.71 -23.56
N THR A 273 -20.98 16.90 -23.89
CA THR A 273 -22.01 17.28 -22.90
C THR A 273 -22.84 16.06 -22.51
N ALA A 274 -23.29 16.04 -21.26
CA ALA A 274 -24.25 15.08 -20.78
C ALA A 274 -25.32 15.78 -19.94
N PRO A 275 -26.60 15.36 -20.08
CA PRO A 275 -27.68 15.93 -19.29
C PRO A 275 -27.37 15.72 -17.80
N TRP A 276 -27.56 16.79 -17.03
CA TRP A 276 -27.47 16.75 -15.57
C TRP A 276 -28.87 16.92 -15.02
N ASP A 277 -29.31 15.95 -14.24
CA ASP A 277 -30.57 16.01 -13.51
C ASP A 277 -30.28 15.75 -12.03
N GLU A 278 -31.13 16.25 -11.13
CA GLU A 278 -31.01 16.06 -9.68
C GLU A 278 -31.15 14.57 -9.28
N SER A 279 -31.60 13.72 -10.21
CA SER A 279 -31.67 12.26 -10.06
C SER A 279 -30.33 11.53 -10.17
N VAL A 280 -29.23 12.19 -10.57
CA VAL A 280 -27.92 11.56 -10.70
C VAL A 280 -27.30 11.31 -9.31
N ALA A 281 -27.59 10.15 -8.74
CA ALA A 281 -27.10 9.77 -7.42
C ALA A 281 -25.61 9.42 -7.40
N SER A 282 -25.04 8.97 -8.52
CA SER A 282 -23.64 8.54 -8.57
C SER A 282 -22.88 8.95 -9.83
N VAL A 283 -21.66 9.46 -9.66
CA VAL A 283 -20.72 9.79 -10.72
C VAL A 283 -19.46 8.92 -10.58
N VAL A 284 -19.00 8.35 -11.69
CA VAL A 284 -17.72 7.62 -11.77
C VAL A 284 -16.86 8.21 -12.87
N ILE A 285 -15.67 8.68 -12.53
CA ILE A 285 -14.68 9.22 -13.47
C ILE A 285 -13.48 8.26 -13.50
N SER A 286 -13.15 7.75 -14.68
CA SER A 286 -12.01 6.87 -14.90
C SER A 286 -11.08 7.49 -15.94
N ASN A 287 -9.87 7.86 -15.50
CA ASN A 287 -8.84 8.38 -16.40
C ASN A 287 -7.49 7.69 -16.13
N PRO A 288 -7.12 6.70 -16.95
CA PRO A 288 -5.88 5.97 -16.72
C PRO A 288 -4.60 6.83 -16.80
N ASN A 289 -4.58 7.92 -17.59
CA ASN A 289 -3.39 8.76 -17.70
C ASN A 289 -3.70 10.20 -18.08
N GLY A 290 -3.28 11.11 -17.22
CA GLY A 290 -3.43 12.55 -17.36
C GLY A 290 -4.08 13.17 -16.12
N GLN A 291 -4.10 14.49 -16.08
CA GLN A 291 -4.75 15.22 -15.01
C GLN A 291 -6.27 15.03 -15.07
N VAL A 292 -6.91 14.96 -13.91
CA VAL A 292 -8.37 15.11 -13.79
C VAL A 292 -8.65 16.33 -12.93
N LEU A 293 -9.26 17.35 -13.54
CA LEU A 293 -9.77 18.53 -12.85
C LEU A 293 -11.29 18.45 -12.82
N VAL A 294 -11.86 18.45 -11.63
CA VAL A 294 -13.30 18.48 -11.38
C VAL A 294 -13.66 19.77 -10.69
N ARG A 295 -14.62 20.52 -11.24
CA ARG A 295 -15.06 21.79 -10.69
C ARG A 295 -16.51 22.08 -11.00
N GLU A 296 -17.11 23.00 -10.25
CA GLU A 296 -18.37 23.63 -10.63
C GLU A 296 -18.15 24.79 -11.61
N GLY A 297 -19.18 25.11 -12.40
CA GLY A 297 -19.19 26.26 -13.30
C GLY A 297 -20.60 26.62 -13.78
N ASP A 298 -20.72 27.78 -14.42
CA ASP A 298 -21.98 28.32 -14.93
C ASP A 298 -22.38 27.62 -16.25
N VAL A 299 -22.69 26.33 -16.16
CA VAL A 299 -23.14 25.47 -17.27
C VAL A 299 -24.49 24.86 -16.91
N GLN A 300 -25.29 24.47 -17.92
CA GLN A 300 -26.58 23.81 -17.70
C GLN A 300 -26.48 22.27 -17.75
N GLU A 301 -25.44 21.76 -18.40
CA GLU A 301 -25.16 20.33 -18.60
C GLU A 301 -23.74 20.03 -18.10
N VAL A 302 -23.45 18.78 -17.72
CA VAL A 302 -22.07 18.39 -17.40
C VAL A 302 -21.23 18.50 -18.67
N GLN A 303 -20.15 19.29 -18.61
CA GLN A 303 -19.23 19.48 -19.71
C GLN A 303 -17.91 18.77 -19.43
N VAL A 304 -17.51 17.88 -20.34
CA VAL A 304 -16.19 17.23 -20.28
C VAL A 304 -15.33 17.73 -21.43
N LYS A 305 -14.31 18.51 -21.08
CA LYS A 305 -13.26 18.94 -22.02
C LYS A 305 -12.05 18.01 -21.87
N ALA A 306 -11.60 17.44 -22.97
CA ALA A 306 -10.40 16.61 -23.02
C ALA A 306 -9.28 17.27 -23.84
N THR A 307 -8.06 17.22 -23.33
CA THR A 307 -6.83 17.58 -24.06
C THR A 307 -5.97 16.34 -24.19
N VAL A 308 -5.68 15.93 -25.43
CA VAL A 308 -4.92 14.71 -25.73
C VAL A 308 -3.51 15.08 -26.17
N TRP A 309 -2.51 14.45 -25.57
CA TRP A 309 -1.10 14.52 -25.96
C TRP A 309 -0.65 13.19 -26.53
N VAL A 310 -0.06 13.23 -27.72
CA VAL A 310 0.48 12.07 -28.42
C VAL A 310 1.96 12.30 -28.70
N ASP A 311 2.80 11.49 -28.05
CA ASP A 311 4.26 11.55 -28.16
C ASP A 311 4.73 10.79 -29.41
N LEU A 312 4.62 11.43 -30.57
CA LEU A 312 5.13 10.96 -31.86
C LEU A 312 5.68 12.15 -32.66
N ASP A 313 6.74 11.91 -33.43
CA ASP A 313 7.30 12.96 -34.30
C ASP A 313 6.35 13.31 -35.46
N ASN A 314 5.63 12.31 -35.99
CA ASN A 314 4.75 12.49 -37.16
C ASN A 314 3.37 13.03 -36.75
N ALA A 315 3.10 14.28 -37.09
CA ALA A 315 1.85 14.97 -36.79
C ALA A 315 0.60 14.28 -37.36
N GLY A 316 0.67 13.73 -38.58
CA GLY A 316 -0.49 13.08 -39.21
C GLY A 316 -0.84 11.71 -38.59
N GLU A 317 0.16 11.02 -38.03
CA GLU A 317 -0.10 9.80 -37.26
C GLU A 317 -0.63 10.11 -35.85
N ALA A 318 -0.04 11.13 -35.21
CA ALA A 318 -0.50 11.64 -33.92
C ALA A 318 -1.96 12.10 -33.97
N GLU A 319 -2.37 12.79 -35.05
CA GLU A 319 -3.74 13.24 -35.24
C GLU A 319 -4.73 12.07 -35.33
N ARG A 320 -4.41 11.02 -36.09
CA ARG A 320 -5.26 9.81 -36.17
C ARG A 320 -5.43 9.11 -34.82
N ILE A 321 -4.37 9.04 -34.02
CA ILE A 321 -4.41 8.45 -32.68
C ILE A 321 -5.24 9.32 -31.75
N ALA A 322 -5.04 10.64 -31.82
CA ALA A 322 -5.84 11.59 -31.07
C ALA A 322 -7.32 11.44 -31.45
N GLU A 323 -7.69 11.47 -32.74
CA GLU A 323 -9.06 11.27 -33.26
C GLU A 323 -9.76 10.04 -32.67
N LYS A 324 -9.07 8.90 -32.64
CA LYS A 324 -9.59 7.66 -32.06
C LYS A 324 -9.63 7.62 -30.53
N SER A 325 -8.88 8.50 -29.86
CA SER A 325 -8.90 8.63 -28.42
C SER A 325 -10.11 9.48 -28.01
N VAL A 326 -11.06 8.86 -27.31
CA VAL A 326 -12.37 9.44 -27.02
C VAL A 326 -12.68 9.41 -25.54
N VAL A 327 -13.56 10.31 -25.11
CA VAL A 327 -14.19 10.26 -23.80
C VAL A 327 -15.62 9.78 -24.00
N GLU A 328 -15.97 8.70 -23.31
CA GLU A 328 -17.32 8.14 -23.34
C GLU A 328 -18.06 8.52 -22.05
N ILE A 329 -19.30 8.97 -22.18
CA ILE A 329 -20.21 9.21 -21.06
C ILE A 329 -21.38 8.24 -21.19
N SER A 330 -21.70 7.51 -20.13
CA SER A 330 -22.78 6.51 -20.13
C SER A 330 -23.54 6.46 -18.81
N GLY A 331 -24.82 6.07 -18.86
CA GLY A 331 -25.72 5.94 -17.71
C GLY A 331 -26.49 7.22 -17.37
N SER A 332 -27.74 7.06 -16.92
CA SER A 332 -28.58 8.16 -16.40
C SER A 332 -28.37 8.34 -14.91
N ASP A 333 -28.68 7.32 -14.10
CA ASP A 333 -28.69 7.42 -12.63
C ASP A 333 -27.27 7.28 -12.05
N LYS A 334 -26.44 6.50 -12.77
CA LYS A 334 -25.01 6.34 -12.52
C LYS A 334 -24.23 6.82 -13.73
N MET A 335 -23.85 8.10 -13.73
CA MET A 335 -23.07 8.70 -14.81
C MET A 335 -21.62 8.21 -14.74
N THR A 336 -21.15 7.57 -15.81
CA THR A 336 -19.78 7.08 -15.94
C THR A 336 -19.07 7.84 -17.05
N ILE A 337 -17.97 8.52 -16.72
CA ILE A 337 -17.09 9.26 -17.62
C ILE A 337 -15.77 8.50 -17.73
N GLU A 338 -15.48 7.93 -18.90
CA GLU A 338 -14.30 7.11 -19.14
C GLU A 338 -13.45 7.68 -20.29
N ALA A 339 -12.17 7.94 -20.02
CA ALA A 339 -11.20 8.31 -21.05
C ALA A 339 -10.53 7.07 -21.67
N LYS A 340 -10.75 6.86 -22.97
CA LYS A 340 -10.20 5.75 -23.74
C LYS A 340 -9.18 6.26 -24.74
N GLY A 341 -7.90 6.16 -24.38
CA GLY A 341 -6.78 6.46 -25.27
C GLY A 341 -6.49 5.30 -26.24
N GLU A 342 -6.40 5.60 -27.53
CA GLU A 342 -6.02 4.62 -28.56
C GLU A 342 -4.53 4.22 -28.39
N PRO A 343 -4.21 2.94 -28.19
CA PRO A 343 -2.83 2.49 -28.08
C PRO A 343 -2.03 2.70 -29.38
N TYR A 344 -0.76 3.06 -29.26
CA TYR A 344 0.15 3.29 -30.40
C TYR A 344 1.59 2.85 -30.09
N GLY A 345 2.49 3.05 -31.06
CA GLY A 345 3.89 2.62 -30.96
C GLY A 345 4.07 1.12 -31.20
N ALA A 346 5.30 0.63 -31.04
CA ALA A 346 5.62 -0.78 -31.29
C ALA A 346 4.74 -1.70 -30.42
N ASN A 347 3.92 -2.55 -31.07
CA ASN A 347 2.95 -3.46 -30.43
C ASN A 347 1.86 -2.78 -29.57
N GLY A 348 1.55 -1.49 -29.78
CA GLY A 348 0.55 -0.78 -28.96
C GLY A 348 1.00 -0.54 -27.53
N ALA A 349 2.31 -0.52 -27.29
CA ALA A 349 2.89 -0.35 -25.97
C ALA A 349 2.65 1.05 -25.39
N MET A 350 2.38 2.06 -26.22
CA MET A 350 2.14 3.44 -25.77
C MET A 350 0.66 3.77 -25.72
N LYS A 351 0.24 4.58 -24.75
CA LYS A 351 -1.09 5.18 -24.67
C LYS A 351 -0.96 6.68 -24.49
N PRO A 352 -1.80 7.48 -25.16
CA PRO A 352 -1.72 8.92 -25.09
C PRO A 352 -2.10 9.41 -23.68
N ARG A 353 -1.65 10.61 -23.35
CA ARG A 353 -2.07 11.30 -22.13
C ARG A 353 -3.32 12.12 -22.42
N MET A 354 -4.33 11.98 -21.56
CA MET A 354 -5.60 12.67 -21.68
C MET A 354 -5.85 13.48 -20.40
N ASN A 355 -5.70 14.79 -20.47
CA ASN A 355 -6.10 15.67 -19.38
C ASN A 355 -7.60 15.96 -19.51
N LEU A 356 -8.35 15.70 -18.45
CA LEU A 356 -9.80 15.90 -18.38
C LEU A 356 -10.12 17.09 -17.50
N THR A 357 -11.02 17.94 -17.98
CA THR A 357 -11.69 18.96 -17.17
C THR A 357 -13.18 18.67 -17.20
N VAL A 358 -13.71 18.23 -16.06
CA VAL A 358 -15.13 17.95 -15.85
C VAL A 358 -15.73 19.14 -15.12
N THR A 359 -16.64 19.85 -15.77
CA THR A 359 -17.34 21.01 -15.20
C THR A 359 -18.79 20.62 -14.94
N PHE A 360 -19.17 20.59 -13.66
CA PHE A 360 -20.54 20.37 -13.23
C PHE A 360 -21.31 21.69 -13.22
N PRO A 361 -22.63 21.67 -13.51
CA PRO A 361 -23.46 22.85 -13.39
C PRO A 361 -23.50 23.30 -11.93
N ARG A 362 -23.33 24.60 -11.71
CA ARG A 362 -23.54 25.21 -10.41
C ARG A 362 -25.02 25.04 -10.05
N MET A 363 -25.31 24.32 -8.98
CA MET A 363 -26.68 24.29 -8.46
C MET A 363 -27.04 25.71 -7.99
N PRO A 364 -28.26 26.20 -8.28
CA PRO A 364 -28.73 27.45 -7.70
C PRO A 364 -28.49 27.39 -6.19
N ASP A 365 -27.85 28.42 -5.64
CA ASP A 365 -28.00 28.67 -4.22
C ASP A 365 -29.50 28.82 -4.02
N GLU A 366 -30.15 27.85 -3.35
CA GLU A 366 -31.52 28.04 -2.92
C GLU A 366 -31.54 29.41 -2.26
N VAL A 367 -32.28 30.33 -2.89
CA VAL A 367 -32.56 31.62 -2.30
C VAL A 367 -33.32 31.26 -1.04
N LEU A 368 -32.61 31.18 0.08
CA LEU A 368 -33.22 31.45 1.37
C LEU A 368 -33.82 32.83 1.17
N GLU A 369 -35.11 32.85 0.86
CA GLU A 369 -35.92 34.06 0.91
C GLU A 369 -35.76 34.57 2.35
N SER A 370 -34.81 35.48 2.51
CA SER A 370 -34.80 36.43 3.61
C SER A 370 -36.24 36.97 3.69
N PRO A 371 -36.88 37.00 4.87
CA PRO A 371 -38.25 37.48 4.99
C PRO A 371 -38.28 39.01 4.84
N GLU A 372 -38.02 39.51 3.63
CA GLU A 372 -38.31 40.88 3.20
C GLU A 372 -39.71 40.91 2.58
N ALA A 373 -40.71 40.62 3.40
CA ALA A 373 -42.10 40.90 3.08
C ALA A 373 -42.92 41.21 4.34
N VAL A 374 -42.39 42.08 5.20
CA VAL A 374 -43.21 42.87 6.13
C VAL A 374 -42.81 44.34 6.03
N ALA A 375 -43.00 44.92 4.84
CA ALA A 375 -42.96 46.35 4.62
C ALA A 375 -44.11 46.72 3.68
N GLY A 376 -45.33 46.70 4.22
CA GLY A 376 -46.53 46.93 3.45
C GLY A 376 -47.80 47.08 4.29
N ALA A 377 -47.71 47.66 5.50
CA ALA A 377 -48.85 48.24 6.20
C ALA A 377 -48.39 49.02 7.43
N GLU A 378 -47.90 50.26 7.23
CA GLU A 378 -48.06 51.30 8.24
C GLU A 378 -47.90 52.69 7.60
N GLU A 379 -48.96 53.14 6.95
CA GLU A 379 -49.28 54.56 6.79
C GLU A 379 -50.59 54.82 7.55
N ALA A 380 -50.49 55.30 8.80
CA ALA A 380 -51.28 56.42 9.34
C ALA A 380 -51.27 56.46 10.90
N ALA A 381 -50.80 57.60 11.42
CA ALA A 381 -51.03 58.19 12.76
C ALA A 381 -50.37 57.48 13.96
N GLY A 382 -49.22 57.97 14.47
CA GLY A 382 -49.09 59.14 15.38
C GLY A 382 -48.57 58.62 16.73
N THR A 383 -47.54 59.11 17.42
CA THR A 383 -47.30 60.46 17.93
C THR A 383 -45.88 60.48 18.55
N ALA A 384 -45.25 61.66 18.62
CA ALA A 384 -43.89 61.94 19.10
C ALA A 384 -43.74 61.92 20.66
N PRO A 385 -42.52 62.10 21.23
CA PRO A 385 -42.02 61.47 22.46
C PRO A 385 -42.02 62.38 23.72
N PRO A 386 -41.40 62.00 24.86
CA PRO A 386 -40.00 62.42 25.05
C PRO A 386 -39.08 61.49 25.86
N GLN A 387 -37.82 61.93 25.83
CA GLN A 387 -36.54 61.45 26.37
C GLN A 387 -36.40 61.33 27.91
N GLU A 388 -35.34 60.58 28.28
CA GLU A 388 -34.29 60.85 29.29
C GLU A 388 -34.51 60.71 30.81
N SER A 389 -33.37 60.38 31.46
CA SER A 389 -32.99 60.45 32.90
C SER A 389 -33.48 59.32 33.83
N GLU A 390 -32.82 58.93 34.92
CA GLU A 390 -31.46 59.04 35.47
C GLU A 390 -31.36 57.98 36.61
N ALA A 391 -30.13 57.56 36.91
CA ALA A 391 -29.54 57.21 38.22
C ALA A 391 -30.30 56.50 39.37
N GLY A 392 -29.56 55.64 40.10
CA GLY A 392 -29.72 55.41 41.56
C GLY A 392 -29.98 53.95 41.98
N SER A 393 -28.96 53.18 42.38
CA SER A 393 -28.51 52.97 43.77
C SER A 393 -29.44 52.12 44.67
N ASN A 394 -29.03 50.90 45.04
CA ASN A 394 -28.69 50.49 46.42
C ASN A 394 -28.78 48.96 46.65
N LEU A 395 -27.68 48.43 47.21
CA LEU A 395 -27.60 47.22 48.06
C LEU A 395 -28.35 47.46 49.40
N PRO A 396 -28.74 46.43 50.19
CA PRO A 396 -27.79 45.75 51.09
C PRO A 396 -28.03 44.25 51.38
N ALA A 397 -27.03 43.75 52.12
CA ALA A 397 -26.71 42.41 52.62
C ALA A 397 -27.67 41.76 53.63
N GLY A 398 -27.45 40.46 53.86
CA GLY A 398 -27.73 39.73 55.11
C GLY A 398 -28.04 38.24 54.87
N GLN A 399 -27.10 37.28 55.01
CA GLN A 399 -26.59 36.61 56.23
C GLN A 399 -27.37 35.35 56.70
N VAL A 400 -26.67 34.21 56.59
CA VAL A 400 -26.49 33.02 57.49
C VAL A 400 -27.65 32.07 57.88
N GLU A 401 -27.22 30.80 57.96
CA GLU A 401 -27.66 29.64 58.79
C GLU A 401 -28.43 28.54 58.03
N ALA A 402 -28.28 27.24 58.30
CA ALA A 402 -27.28 26.35 58.93
C ALA A 402 -27.91 24.93 58.94
N ALA A 403 -27.07 23.89 59.00
CA ALA A 403 -27.37 22.51 59.45
C ALA A 403 -28.15 21.59 58.48
N ALA A 404 -27.90 20.27 58.36
CA ALA A 404 -27.19 19.33 59.20
C ALA A 404 -26.76 18.06 58.41
N GLU A 405 -25.60 17.50 58.79
CA GLU A 405 -25.18 16.08 58.73
C GLU A 405 -26.07 15.19 59.67
N PRO A 406 -26.01 13.82 59.71
CA PRO A 406 -24.79 13.01 59.56
C PRO A 406 -24.88 11.59 58.94
N GLU A 407 -23.69 11.01 58.89
CA GLU A 407 -23.21 9.64 58.61
C GLU A 407 -23.96 8.46 59.28
N ASN A 408 -23.98 7.30 58.60
CA ASN A 408 -23.20 6.07 58.92
C ASN A 408 -23.77 4.81 58.23
N GLY A 409 -22.88 3.96 57.68
CA GLY A 409 -23.19 2.65 57.04
C GLY A 409 -23.37 1.51 58.07
N PRO A 410 -22.94 0.25 57.81
CA PRO A 410 -22.78 -0.54 56.58
C PRO A 410 -23.58 -1.88 56.67
N GLN A 411 -23.50 -2.78 55.66
CA GLN A 411 -23.21 -4.24 55.81
C GLN A 411 -23.55 -5.10 54.58
N GLN A 412 -22.73 -6.13 54.42
CA GLN A 412 -22.68 -7.19 53.41
C GLN A 412 -23.56 -8.41 53.78
N GLU A 413 -23.49 -9.44 52.93
CA GLU A 413 -23.97 -10.85 53.01
C GLU A 413 -25.25 -11.09 52.18
N GLU A 414 -25.38 -12.12 51.32
CA GLU A 414 -24.60 -13.34 51.07
C GLU A 414 -25.01 -13.98 49.71
N GLN A 415 -24.07 -14.73 49.09
CA GLN A 415 -24.15 -16.00 48.32
C GLN A 415 -25.47 -16.44 47.62
N THR A 416 -25.50 -17.02 46.40
CA THR A 416 -25.02 -18.36 45.95
C THR A 416 -25.30 -18.48 44.43
N ALA A 417 -24.40 -18.86 43.52
CA ALA A 417 -23.87 -20.19 43.14
C ALA A 417 -24.53 -20.85 41.89
N ALA A 418 -23.69 -21.63 41.17
CA ALA A 418 -23.91 -22.57 40.04
C ALA A 418 -23.96 -21.97 38.62
N GLU A 419 -22.95 -22.12 37.74
CA GLU A 419 -22.35 -23.33 37.08
C GLU A 419 -23.26 -24.04 36.04
N GLY A 420 -22.66 -24.34 34.87
CA GLY A 420 -23.14 -25.33 33.89
C GLY A 420 -23.77 -24.72 32.63
N GLN A 421 -23.05 -24.28 31.59
CA GLN A 421 -22.25 -25.03 30.61
C GLN A 421 -23.08 -25.88 29.61
N VAL A 422 -22.74 -25.70 28.32
CA VAL A 422 -22.73 -26.70 27.21
C VAL A 422 -23.86 -26.67 26.15
N ASN A 423 -23.49 -26.08 25.01
CA ASN A 423 -23.56 -26.52 23.59
C ASN A 423 -24.85 -26.96 22.86
N SER A 424 -24.74 -26.61 21.57
CA SER A 424 -25.19 -27.32 20.35
C SER A 424 -26.69 -27.25 20.07
N GLY A 425 -27.16 -26.94 18.87
CA GLY A 425 -26.55 -27.02 17.55
C GLY A 425 -27.56 -27.72 16.64
N GLY A 426 -27.72 -27.25 15.40
CA GLY A 426 -28.39 -28.04 14.35
C GLY A 426 -29.65 -27.43 13.77
N SER A 427 -29.44 -26.71 12.67
CA SER A 427 -30.18 -26.72 11.39
C SER A 427 -31.45 -27.57 11.26
N GLY A 428 -32.48 -27.00 10.64
CA GLY A 428 -33.62 -27.73 10.09
C GLY A 428 -34.60 -26.83 9.35
N SER A 429 -34.42 -26.71 8.04
CA SER A 429 -35.35 -26.14 7.06
C SER A 429 -36.63 -26.97 6.95
N ALA A 430 -37.79 -26.34 6.74
CA ALA A 430 -38.82 -26.78 5.77
C ALA A 430 -40.09 -25.91 5.83
N GLU A 431 -40.29 -25.17 4.75
CA GLU A 431 -41.51 -25.08 3.93
C GLU A 431 -42.90 -25.47 4.49
N ASN A 432 -43.81 -24.49 4.27
CA ASN A 432 -45.09 -24.61 3.58
C ASN A 432 -46.30 -25.16 4.36
N THR A 433 -47.34 -24.33 4.51
CA THR A 433 -48.64 -24.56 3.84
C THR A 433 -49.64 -23.46 4.16
N ALA A 434 -50.29 -22.99 3.10
CA ALA A 434 -51.44 -22.11 3.13
C ALA A 434 -52.65 -22.77 3.81
N ASN A 435 -53.48 -21.96 4.49
CA ASN A 435 -54.93 -22.14 4.39
C ASN A 435 -55.70 -20.85 4.67
N THR A 436 -56.54 -20.53 3.68
CA THR A 436 -57.52 -19.45 3.60
C THR A 436 -58.73 -19.76 4.48
N VAL A 437 -59.21 -18.81 5.28
CA VAL A 437 -60.65 -18.69 5.60
C VAL A 437 -61.03 -17.21 5.70
N GLU A 438 -62.12 -16.90 5.02
CA GLU A 438 -62.74 -15.61 4.80
C GLU A 438 -63.28 -14.93 6.08
N ALA A 439 -63.26 -13.60 6.07
CA ALA A 439 -63.93 -12.74 7.03
C ALA A 439 -65.41 -12.52 6.66
N PRO A 440 -66.31 -12.27 7.63
CA PRO A 440 -67.66 -11.79 7.34
C PRO A 440 -67.72 -10.26 7.27
N THR A 441 -68.69 -9.80 6.47
CA THR A 441 -69.03 -8.44 6.09
C THR A 441 -70.00 -7.72 7.05
N GLY A 442 -69.95 -6.37 7.03
CA GLY A 442 -70.98 -5.42 7.52
C GLY A 442 -70.59 -4.69 8.81
N THR A 443 -70.74 -3.38 9.00
CA THR A 443 -71.53 -2.33 8.31
C THR A 443 -70.99 -0.95 8.74
N GLU A 444 -71.13 0.05 7.87
CA GLU A 444 -70.65 1.44 7.99
C GLU A 444 -71.27 2.28 9.13
N SER A 445 -70.49 3.23 9.69
CA SER A 445 -70.73 4.69 9.65
C SER A 445 -70.10 5.43 10.86
N GLY A 446 -69.41 6.55 10.61
CA GLY A 446 -69.13 7.56 11.65
C GLY A 446 -67.77 8.27 11.63
N GLN A 447 -67.57 9.16 10.65
CA GLN A 447 -66.92 10.49 10.74
C GLN A 447 -65.66 10.76 11.62
N THR A 448 -64.64 11.28 10.92
CA THR A 448 -63.69 12.36 11.27
C THR A 448 -62.67 12.14 12.38
N GLY A 449 -61.46 11.77 11.93
CA GLY A 449 -60.19 12.17 12.53
C GLY A 449 -59.18 12.27 11.39
N SER A 450 -58.77 13.49 11.03
CA SER A 450 -57.70 13.75 10.08
C SER A 450 -56.39 13.21 10.64
N GLU A 451 -55.91 12.11 10.06
CA GLU A 451 -54.56 11.59 10.28
C GLU A 451 -53.53 12.63 9.77
N PRO A 452 -52.47 12.94 10.54
CA PRO A 452 -51.37 13.72 10.02
C PRO A 452 -50.74 12.94 8.87
N GLN A 453 -50.68 13.54 7.68
CA GLN A 453 -49.83 13.02 6.63
C GLN A 453 -48.41 12.93 7.18
N VAL A 454 -47.88 11.70 7.24
CA VAL A 454 -46.45 11.45 7.36
C VAL A 454 -45.80 12.23 6.21
N PRO A 455 -44.87 13.18 6.46
CA PRO A 455 -44.13 13.79 5.38
C PRO A 455 -43.46 12.65 4.61
N GLU A 456 -43.72 12.57 3.31
CA GLU A 456 -42.88 11.76 2.41
C GLU A 456 -41.42 12.08 2.77
N GLU A 457 -40.65 11.06 3.15
CA GLU A 457 -39.19 11.19 3.23
C GLU A 457 -38.74 11.67 1.85
N GLU A 458 -38.38 12.94 1.76
CA GLU A 458 -37.75 13.50 0.57
C GLU A 458 -36.50 12.66 0.30
N GLU A 459 -36.56 11.82 -0.74
CA GLU A 459 -35.41 11.11 -1.30
C GLU A 459 -34.26 12.13 -1.43
N PRO A 460 -33.07 11.86 -0.88
CA PRO A 460 -32.06 12.88 -0.72
C PRO A 460 -31.61 13.40 -2.09
N SER A 461 -32.06 14.60 -2.44
CA SER A 461 -31.80 15.27 -3.71
C SER A 461 -30.32 15.61 -3.84
N GLY A 462 -29.72 15.26 -4.98
CA GLY A 462 -28.34 15.62 -5.31
C GLY A 462 -27.32 14.47 -5.24
N LEU A 463 -26.06 14.81 -5.55
CA LEU A 463 -25.00 13.83 -5.78
C LEU A 463 -24.57 13.12 -4.47
N GLN A 464 -24.96 11.87 -4.31
CA GLN A 464 -24.65 11.05 -3.14
C GLN A 464 -23.25 10.44 -3.20
N LYS A 465 -22.75 10.07 -4.38
CA LYS A 465 -21.47 9.36 -4.50
C LYS A 465 -20.67 9.77 -5.73
N MET A 466 -19.45 10.23 -5.53
CA MET A 466 -18.48 10.42 -6.60
C MET A 466 -17.28 9.49 -6.42
N SER A 467 -16.88 8.79 -7.49
CA SER A 467 -15.69 7.95 -7.51
C SER A 467 -14.77 8.37 -8.63
N ILE A 468 -13.51 8.71 -8.32
CA ILE A 468 -12.50 9.10 -9.29
C ILE A 468 -11.36 8.09 -9.22
N THR A 469 -11.04 7.45 -10.34
CA THR A 469 -9.93 6.52 -10.46
C THR A 469 -8.95 7.03 -11.50
N VAL A 470 -7.73 7.31 -11.07
CA VAL A 470 -6.61 7.74 -11.92
C VAL A 470 -5.41 6.86 -11.65
N LEU A 471 -4.67 6.47 -12.69
CA LEU A 471 -3.44 5.71 -12.48
C LEU A 471 -2.23 6.65 -12.51
N ASN A 472 -2.14 7.56 -13.47
CA ASN A 472 -1.04 8.52 -13.56
C ASN A 472 -1.56 9.94 -13.81
N GLY A 473 -1.15 10.90 -12.98
CA GLY A 473 -1.53 12.31 -13.10
C GLY A 473 -2.18 12.86 -11.82
N PRO A 474 -2.15 14.19 -11.62
CA PRO A 474 -2.79 14.80 -10.45
C PRO A 474 -4.31 14.79 -10.58
N VAL A 475 -4.98 14.69 -9.44
CA VAL A 475 -6.43 14.85 -9.32
C VAL A 475 -6.71 16.10 -8.50
N ASP A 476 -7.54 16.99 -9.03
CA ASP A 476 -7.96 18.23 -8.37
C ASP A 476 -9.48 18.32 -8.41
N VAL A 477 -10.10 18.34 -7.23
CA VAL A 477 -11.56 18.44 -7.05
C VAL A 477 -11.84 19.71 -6.25
N ALA A 478 -12.50 20.69 -6.86
CA ALA A 478 -12.74 21.97 -6.24
C ALA A 478 -14.23 22.35 -6.31
N GLY A 479 -14.84 22.53 -5.13
CA GLY A 479 -16.12 23.19 -4.96
C GLY A 479 -17.34 22.40 -5.44
N VAL A 480 -17.23 21.09 -5.67
CA VAL A 480 -18.38 20.26 -6.06
C VAL A 480 -19.19 19.84 -4.84
N ARG A 481 -20.48 20.17 -4.83
CA ARG A 481 -21.42 19.72 -3.79
C ARG A 481 -21.70 18.22 -3.91
N ILE A 482 -21.03 17.45 -3.05
CA ILE A 482 -21.26 16.01 -2.87
C ILE A 482 -21.85 15.82 -1.48
N ALA A 483 -23.11 15.39 -1.39
CA ALA A 483 -23.82 15.24 -0.12
C ALA A 483 -23.33 14.01 0.67
N GLY A 484 -23.03 12.91 -0.03
CA GLY A 484 -22.62 11.65 0.59
C GLY A 484 -21.09 11.46 0.65
N LYS A 485 -20.52 10.68 -0.28
CA LYS A 485 -19.10 10.28 -0.23
C LYS A 485 -18.34 10.52 -1.53
N LEU A 486 -17.19 11.18 -1.42
CA LEU A 486 -16.17 11.27 -2.47
C LEU A 486 -15.10 10.19 -2.25
N THR A 487 -14.86 9.35 -3.25
CA THR A 487 -13.74 8.41 -3.26
C THR A 487 -12.77 8.80 -4.37
N VAL A 488 -11.50 9.02 -4.04
CA VAL A 488 -10.43 9.28 -5.01
C VAL A 488 -9.33 8.23 -4.86
N GLU A 489 -9.12 7.44 -5.90
CA GLU A 489 -8.05 6.45 -5.98
C GLU A 489 -7.05 6.86 -7.05
N ASN A 490 -5.82 7.13 -6.62
CA ASN A 490 -4.68 7.41 -7.50
C ASN A 490 -3.59 6.35 -7.32
N THR A 491 -2.75 6.14 -8.33
CA THR A 491 -1.52 5.36 -8.18
C THR A 491 -0.29 6.26 -8.17
N ASN A 492 -0.15 7.15 -9.16
CA ASN A 492 0.96 8.07 -9.27
C ASN A 492 0.46 9.49 -9.54
N GLY A 493 0.38 10.30 -8.49
CA GLY A 493 -0.06 11.68 -8.60
C GLY A 493 -0.56 12.22 -7.27
N GLU A 494 -0.52 13.55 -7.17
CA GLU A 494 -1.08 14.30 -6.05
C GLU A 494 -2.62 14.30 -6.13
N ILE A 495 -3.26 14.24 -4.96
CA ILE A 495 -4.72 14.40 -4.82
C ILE A 495 -4.97 15.71 -4.08
N LYS A 496 -5.78 16.60 -4.66
CA LYS A 496 -6.27 17.81 -4.02
C LYS A 496 -7.79 17.80 -4.00
N VAL A 497 -8.37 18.02 -2.82
CA VAL A 497 -9.81 18.13 -2.63
C VAL A 497 -10.10 19.37 -1.79
N GLN A 498 -10.94 20.26 -2.31
CA GLN A 498 -11.34 21.48 -1.64
C GLN A 498 -12.86 21.67 -1.66
N GLY A 499 -13.43 21.97 -0.50
CA GLY A 499 -14.82 22.42 -0.37
C GLY A 499 -15.82 21.32 -0.69
N THR A 500 -15.85 20.27 0.15
CA THR A 500 -16.78 19.14 0.00
C THR A 500 -17.68 19.01 1.23
N GLY A 501 -18.99 18.87 1.01
CA GLY A 501 -19.98 18.73 2.09
C GLY A 501 -19.98 17.33 2.75
N GLY A 502 -19.78 16.29 1.95
CA GLY A 502 -19.76 14.90 2.40
C GLY A 502 -18.38 14.38 2.83
N SER A 503 -18.33 13.10 3.18
CA SER A 503 -17.10 12.41 3.59
C SER A 503 -16.15 12.17 2.40
N VAL A 504 -14.84 12.20 2.64
CA VAL A 504 -13.79 11.99 1.63
C VAL A 504 -12.96 10.76 1.96
N LYS A 505 -12.81 9.85 0.99
CA LYS A 505 -11.82 8.78 1.01
C LYS A 505 -10.80 9.00 -0.10
N ALA A 506 -9.55 9.29 0.24
CA ALA A 506 -8.48 9.57 -0.72
C ALA A 506 -7.31 8.59 -0.55
N SER A 507 -6.88 7.92 -1.61
CA SER A 507 -5.75 6.98 -1.55
C SER A 507 -4.81 7.16 -2.74
N THR A 508 -3.50 7.22 -2.49
CA THR A 508 -2.47 7.22 -3.55
C THR A 508 -1.29 6.32 -3.21
N LYS A 509 -0.60 5.73 -4.20
CA LYS A 509 0.65 4.99 -3.92
C LYS A 509 1.85 5.94 -3.89
N ASN A 510 1.94 6.86 -4.85
CA ASN A 510 3.02 7.83 -4.96
C ASN A 510 2.44 9.23 -5.22
N GLY A 511 2.40 10.07 -4.19
CA GLY A 511 1.88 11.43 -4.26
C GLY A 511 1.43 11.93 -2.90
N GLY A 512 1.37 13.26 -2.78
CA GLY A 512 0.76 13.91 -1.61
C GLY A 512 -0.77 13.90 -1.70
N ILE A 513 -1.42 14.09 -0.56
CA ILE A 513 -2.87 14.30 -0.46
C ILE A 513 -3.08 15.62 0.27
N GLN A 514 -3.78 16.56 -0.35
CA GLN A 514 -4.16 17.85 0.24
C GLN A 514 -5.69 17.92 0.33
N LEU A 515 -6.22 18.08 1.54
CA LEU A 515 -7.65 18.15 1.81
C LEU A 515 -7.95 19.45 2.53
N GLN A 516 -8.93 20.20 2.05
CA GLN A 516 -9.27 21.50 2.63
C GLN A 516 -10.78 21.74 2.65
N ASP A 517 -11.29 22.31 3.75
CA ASP A 517 -12.70 22.69 3.89
C ASP A 517 -13.64 21.49 3.67
N ILE A 518 -13.49 20.45 4.49
CA ILE A 518 -14.27 19.20 4.40
C ILE A 518 -15.24 19.12 5.57
N ALA A 519 -16.55 19.11 5.29
CA ALA A 519 -17.56 19.10 6.34
C ALA A 519 -17.81 17.68 6.94
N GLY A 520 -17.60 16.62 6.15
CA GLY A 520 -17.72 15.23 6.61
C GLY A 520 -16.41 14.61 7.11
N ASP A 521 -16.43 13.29 7.29
CA ASP A 521 -15.27 12.50 7.71
C ASP A 521 -14.23 12.32 6.60
N VAL A 522 -12.97 12.16 6.96
CA VAL A 522 -11.83 11.97 6.06
C VAL A 522 -11.13 10.65 6.36
N GLU A 523 -10.92 9.84 5.32
CA GLU A 523 -10.05 8.66 5.33
C GLU A 523 -8.97 8.86 4.25
N ALA A 524 -7.72 9.12 4.63
CA ALA A 524 -6.64 9.38 3.69
C ALA A 524 -5.46 8.39 3.86
N SER A 525 -4.97 7.81 2.77
CA SER A 525 -3.82 6.90 2.83
C SER A 525 -2.82 7.10 1.69
N THR A 526 -1.53 7.14 2.00
CA THR A 526 -0.47 7.15 0.98
C THR A 526 0.73 6.28 1.35
N PHE A 527 1.34 5.63 0.35
CA PHE A 527 2.56 4.87 0.56
C PHE A 527 3.79 5.77 0.53
N ASN A 528 3.90 6.69 -0.44
CA ASN A 528 4.95 7.69 -0.53
C ASN A 528 4.35 9.08 -0.77
N GLY A 529 4.42 9.96 0.23
CA GLY A 529 3.94 11.33 0.13
C GLY A 529 3.50 11.91 1.47
N LYS A 530 3.30 13.23 1.52
CA LYS A 530 2.76 13.92 2.69
C LYS A 530 1.24 13.99 2.59
N VAL A 531 0.55 13.81 3.71
CA VAL A 531 -0.89 14.10 3.83
C VAL A 531 -1.06 15.40 4.59
N GLU A 532 -1.80 16.32 4.01
CA GLU A 532 -2.15 17.61 4.59
C GLU A 532 -3.69 17.73 4.62
N ALA A 533 -4.26 18.00 5.79
CA ALA A 533 -5.69 18.26 5.94
C ALA A 533 -5.91 19.52 6.77
N VAL A 534 -6.69 20.46 6.24
CA VAL A 534 -6.92 21.78 6.85
C VAL A 534 -8.41 22.06 6.94
N ARG A 535 -8.92 22.41 8.13
CA ARG A 535 -10.34 22.70 8.39
C ARG A 535 -11.24 21.53 8.03
N VAL A 536 -11.22 20.49 8.87
CA VAL A 536 -12.09 19.32 8.74
C VAL A 536 -13.04 19.25 9.93
N TYR A 537 -14.34 19.19 9.66
CA TYR A 537 -15.38 19.21 10.69
C TYR A 537 -15.69 17.80 11.24
N GLY A 538 -15.48 16.75 10.44
CA GLY A 538 -15.67 15.34 10.83
C GLY A 538 -14.42 14.66 11.39
N GLU A 539 -14.49 13.33 11.54
CA GLU A 539 -13.38 12.46 11.96
C GLU A 539 -12.31 12.36 10.87
N VAL A 540 -11.03 12.33 11.25
CA VAL A 540 -9.89 12.26 10.34
C VAL A 540 -9.06 11.02 10.66
N VAL A 541 -9.01 10.07 9.72
CA VAL A 541 -8.18 8.87 9.78
C VAL A 541 -7.13 8.93 8.68
N VAL A 542 -5.85 8.95 9.05
CA VAL A 542 -4.72 9.09 8.12
C VAL A 542 -3.69 7.99 8.35
N SER A 543 -3.28 7.34 7.26
CA SER A 543 -2.21 6.33 7.30
C SER A 543 -1.15 6.57 6.21
N VAL A 544 0.10 6.73 6.63
CA VAL A 544 1.24 6.99 5.74
C VAL A 544 2.34 5.95 5.94
N THR A 545 2.92 5.42 4.87
CA THR A 545 4.11 4.55 5.01
C THR A 545 5.40 5.38 5.04
N ASN A 546 5.65 6.19 4.02
CA ASN A 546 6.82 7.06 3.92
C ASN A 546 6.40 8.50 3.61
N GLY A 547 6.47 9.35 4.62
CA GLY A 547 6.04 10.74 4.55
C GLY A 547 5.40 11.21 5.85
N GLY A 548 5.19 12.52 5.94
CA GLY A 548 4.61 13.16 7.12
C GLY A 548 3.09 13.33 7.02
N VAL A 549 2.50 13.63 8.17
CA VAL A 549 1.09 14.02 8.30
C VAL A 549 1.06 15.42 8.91
N ALA A 550 0.32 16.34 8.30
CA ALA A 550 0.07 17.67 8.84
C ALA A 550 -1.45 17.92 8.88
N LEU A 551 -2.00 18.06 10.07
CA LEU A 551 -3.42 18.31 10.30
C LEU A 551 -3.59 19.66 10.99
N GLU A 552 -4.51 20.48 10.50
CA GLU A 552 -4.78 21.83 11.00
C GLU A 552 -6.29 22.06 11.14
N ASP A 553 -6.73 22.60 12.28
CA ASP A 553 -8.13 22.94 12.57
C ASP A 553 -9.09 21.75 12.39
N ILE A 554 -8.90 20.68 13.17
CA ILE A 554 -9.74 19.48 13.12
C ILE A 554 -10.74 19.50 14.29
N LEU A 555 -12.04 19.48 13.98
CA LEU A 555 -13.09 19.49 15.01
C LEU A 555 -13.45 18.08 15.50
N GLY A 556 -13.40 17.08 14.62
CA GLY A 556 -13.67 15.69 14.96
C GLY A 556 -12.47 14.98 15.60
N ARG A 557 -12.61 13.66 15.77
CA ARG A 557 -11.52 12.79 16.26
C ARG A 557 -10.40 12.71 15.22
N VAL A 558 -9.16 12.64 15.68
CA VAL A 558 -7.97 12.40 14.85
C VAL A 558 -7.39 11.03 15.14
N GLU A 559 -7.14 10.24 14.11
CA GLU A 559 -6.31 9.03 14.13
C GLU A 559 -5.26 9.16 13.02
N ALA A 560 -4.00 9.37 13.40
CA ALA A 560 -2.90 9.62 12.49
C ALA A 560 -1.77 8.61 12.71
N GLU A 561 -1.47 7.81 11.69
CA GLU A 561 -0.36 6.85 11.72
C GLU A 561 0.66 7.12 10.62
N THR A 562 1.94 7.06 10.96
CA THR A 562 3.01 6.97 9.95
C THR A 562 4.07 5.92 10.32
N LYS A 563 4.73 5.30 9.34
CA LYS A 563 5.90 4.45 9.63
C LYS A 563 7.20 5.26 9.61
N ASN A 564 7.35 6.15 8.64
CA ASN A 564 8.54 6.98 8.50
C ASN A 564 8.15 8.42 8.17
N GLY A 565 8.06 9.26 9.19
CA GLY A 565 7.72 10.68 9.02
C GLY A 565 7.24 11.34 10.30
N GLU A 566 7.18 12.67 10.25
CA GLU A 566 6.66 13.51 11.31
C GLU A 566 5.13 13.56 11.27
N ILE A 567 4.49 13.61 12.43
CA ILE A 567 3.07 13.93 12.59
C ILE A 567 2.98 15.30 13.26
N LEU A 568 2.43 16.29 12.55
CA LEU A 568 2.14 17.61 13.06
C LEU A 568 0.62 17.79 13.12
N ILE A 569 0.09 18.08 14.32
CA ILE A 569 -1.34 18.37 14.53
C ILE A 569 -1.42 19.73 15.19
N THR A 570 -2.12 20.67 14.56
CA THR A 570 -2.34 22.03 15.06
C THR A 570 -3.85 22.25 15.20
N GLU A 571 -4.32 22.62 16.38
CA GLU A 571 -5.74 22.75 16.74
C GLU A 571 -6.55 21.48 16.49
N ALA A 572 -6.64 20.64 17.52
CA ALA A 572 -7.52 19.47 17.55
C ALA A 572 -8.53 19.63 18.69
N ALA A 573 -9.82 19.72 18.34
CA ALA A 573 -10.88 20.00 19.32
C ALA A 573 -11.34 18.76 20.10
N SER A 574 -11.04 17.55 19.62
CA SER A 574 -11.53 16.28 20.18
C SER A 574 -10.40 15.33 20.57
N ALA A 575 -10.67 14.02 20.57
CA ALA A 575 -9.69 12.97 20.84
C ALA A 575 -8.63 12.86 19.73
N VAL A 576 -7.40 12.54 20.11
CA VAL A 576 -6.25 12.41 19.19
C VAL A 576 -5.54 11.09 19.46
N ASN A 577 -5.37 10.27 18.44
CA ASN A 577 -4.46 9.14 18.44
C ASN A 577 -3.38 9.37 17.38
N ALA A 578 -2.12 9.45 17.79
CA ALA A 578 -1.00 9.73 16.89
C ALA A 578 0.14 8.74 17.12
N ASP A 579 0.47 7.93 16.11
CA ASP A 579 1.50 6.90 16.21
C ASP A 579 2.52 6.97 15.07
N THR A 580 3.80 6.95 15.41
CA THR A 580 4.89 6.84 14.44
C THR A 580 5.93 5.81 14.83
N LEU A 581 6.45 5.06 13.84
CA LEU A 581 7.57 4.16 14.08
C LEU A 581 8.89 4.95 14.11
N ASN A 582 9.14 5.80 13.10
CA ASN A 582 10.31 6.65 13.02
C ASN A 582 9.90 8.09 12.66
N GLY A 583 9.91 8.98 13.65
CA GLY A 583 9.59 10.38 13.44
C GLY A 583 9.15 11.13 14.70
N GLN A 584 9.13 12.45 14.59
CA GLN A 584 8.65 13.33 15.65
C GLN A 584 7.12 13.41 15.62
N ILE A 585 6.50 13.52 16.79
CA ILE A 585 5.08 13.89 16.91
C ILE A 585 5.02 15.26 17.58
N VAL A 586 4.37 16.20 16.92
CA VAL A 586 4.12 17.55 17.43
C VAL A 586 2.62 17.79 17.47
N ILE A 587 2.05 17.95 18.66
CA ILE A 587 0.63 18.30 18.83
C ILE A 587 0.56 19.66 19.51
N LYS A 588 -0.11 20.61 18.86
CA LYS A 588 -0.36 21.96 19.38
C LYS A 588 -1.86 22.17 19.40
N SER A 589 -2.46 22.42 20.54
CA SER A 589 -3.88 22.75 20.60
C SER A 589 -4.18 23.75 21.70
N SER A 590 -5.06 24.69 21.41
CA SER A 590 -5.62 25.62 22.40
C SER A 590 -6.59 24.94 23.37
N THR A 591 -7.08 23.74 23.04
CA THR A 591 -8.03 22.98 23.86
C THR A 591 -7.69 21.48 23.90
N VAL A 592 -8.11 20.81 24.98
CA VAL A 592 -8.05 19.34 25.12
C VAL A 592 -9.49 18.87 25.35
N GLY A 593 -10.24 18.63 24.27
CA GLY A 593 -11.65 18.22 24.33
C GLY A 593 -11.89 16.71 24.27
N GLY A 594 -10.82 15.90 24.30
CA GLY A 594 -10.88 14.44 24.29
C GLY A 594 -9.60 13.80 24.78
N ASN A 595 -9.59 12.47 24.87
CA ASN A 595 -8.38 11.74 25.25
C ASN A 595 -7.34 11.76 24.14
N TRP A 596 -6.08 11.96 24.51
CA TRP A 596 -4.95 11.96 23.60
C TRP A 596 -4.03 10.80 23.92
N ASP A 597 -3.65 10.06 22.89
CA ASP A 597 -2.65 9.00 22.94
C ASP A 597 -1.60 9.30 21.86
N ALA A 598 -0.33 9.43 22.26
CA ALA A 598 0.78 9.75 21.36
C ALA A 598 1.93 8.77 21.55
N GLY A 599 2.31 8.06 20.48
CA GLY A 599 3.31 7.00 20.50
C GLY A 599 4.41 7.18 19.44
N SER A 600 5.67 7.22 19.85
CA SER A 600 6.81 7.21 18.93
C SER A 600 7.83 6.16 19.31
N ALA A 601 8.03 5.17 18.44
CA ALA A 601 8.99 4.09 18.69
C ALA A 601 10.44 4.57 18.51
N VAL A 602 10.69 5.55 17.65
CA VAL A 602 11.98 6.24 17.45
C VAL A 602 11.71 7.69 17.08
N GLY A 603 11.70 8.57 18.08
CA GLY A 603 11.45 9.98 17.87
C GLY A 603 11.07 10.72 19.14
N GLU A 604 11.06 12.04 19.04
CA GLU A 604 10.64 12.94 20.11
C GLU A 604 9.13 13.22 20.02
N ILE A 605 8.49 13.40 21.17
CA ILE A 605 7.10 13.86 21.23
C ILE A 605 7.08 15.24 21.88
N GLU A 606 6.58 16.23 21.16
CA GLU A 606 6.35 17.59 21.65
C GLU A 606 4.86 17.89 21.73
N LEU A 607 4.38 18.23 22.92
CA LEU A 607 3.00 18.65 23.14
C LEU A 607 2.98 20.11 23.58
N TYR A 608 2.10 20.90 22.97
CA TYR A 608 1.79 22.27 23.40
C TYR A 608 0.32 22.28 23.81
N THR A 609 0.08 22.35 25.13
CA THR A 609 -1.25 22.22 25.74
C THR A 609 -1.65 23.50 26.48
N PRO A 610 -2.95 23.81 26.63
CA PRO A 610 -3.38 25.05 27.26
C PRO A 610 -3.08 25.06 28.77
N GLU A 611 -2.68 26.21 29.30
CA GLU A 611 -2.41 26.37 30.75
C GLU A 611 -3.67 26.14 31.60
N ASN A 612 -4.84 26.47 31.04
CA ASN A 612 -6.15 26.27 31.65
C ASN A 612 -6.90 25.16 30.90
N GLY A 613 -7.25 24.08 31.60
CA GLY A 613 -7.96 22.94 31.04
C GLY A 613 -8.28 21.90 32.11
N SER A 614 -8.88 20.79 31.71
CA SER A 614 -9.21 19.68 32.61
C SER A 614 -8.66 18.37 32.03
N TYR A 615 -7.42 18.05 32.36
CA TYR A 615 -6.75 16.85 31.84
C TYR A 615 -5.67 16.30 32.76
N THR A 616 -5.41 15.01 32.62
CA THR A 616 -4.31 14.31 33.28
C THR A 616 -3.23 13.99 32.25
N VAL A 617 -1.97 14.19 32.59
CA VAL A 617 -0.84 13.83 31.75
C VAL A 617 -0.14 12.64 32.38
N GLN A 618 0.07 11.58 31.60
CA GLN A 618 0.90 10.45 31.96
C GLN A 618 1.82 10.14 30.78
N GLY A 619 3.12 10.06 31.04
CA GLY A 619 4.07 9.75 29.98
C GLY A 619 5.29 9.01 30.48
N SER A 620 5.92 8.25 29.60
CA SER A 620 7.17 7.55 29.90
C SER A 620 8.15 7.62 28.74
N VAL A 621 9.44 7.73 29.07
CA VAL A 621 10.54 7.77 28.12
C VAL A 621 11.55 6.65 28.37
N THR A 622 12.08 6.03 27.30
CA THR A 622 13.05 4.93 27.47
C THR A 622 14.49 5.41 27.65
N PHE A 623 15.02 6.25 26.74
CA PHE A 623 16.44 6.66 26.77
C PHE A 623 16.69 8.15 27.06
N GLY A 624 15.95 9.08 26.45
CA GLY A 624 16.22 10.53 26.55
C GLY A 624 15.56 11.23 27.76
N SER A 625 15.32 12.54 27.64
CA SER A 625 14.91 13.42 28.74
C SER A 625 13.43 13.78 28.66
N ILE A 626 12.91 14.29 29.79
CA ILE A 626 11.59 14.90 29.86
C ILE A 626 11.76 16.36 30.26
N GLU A 627 11.14 17.26 29.51
CA GLU A 627 11.13 18.71 29.76
C GLU A 627 9.69 19.20 29.81
N THR A 628 9.38 20.07 30.78
CA THR A 628 8.06 20.70 30.86
C THR A 628 8.14 22.07 31.53
N ASP A 629 7.29 23.00 31.12
CA ASP A 629 7.07 24.29 31.78
C ASP A 629 5.70 24.37 32.49
N LEU A 630 4.94 23.27 32.48
CA LEU A 630 3.68 23.11 33.20
C LEU A 630 3.93 22.56 34.61
N PRO A 631 2.99 22.73 35.56
CA PRO A 631 3.12 22.22 36.93
C PRO A 631 2.92 20.68 37.01
N LEU A 632 3.73 19.92 36.29
CA LEU A 632 3.73 18.45 36.22
C LEU A 632 4.92 17.87 36.99
N GLU A 633 4.73 16.72 37.63
CA GLU A 633 5.79 16.03 38.36
C GLU A 633 6.61 15.14 37.41
N ILE A 634 7.93 15.34 37.41
CA ILE A 634 8.87 14.47 36.67
C ILE A 634 9.59 13.59 37.68
N SER A 635 9.41 12.27 37.56
CA SER A 635 10.10 11.28 38.38
C SER A 635 10.87 10.31 37.48
N LYS A 636 12.21 10.42 37.49
CA LYS A 636 13.14 9.63 36.67
C LYS A 636 12.87 9.72 35.17
N LYS A 637 12.03 8.82 34.66
CA LYS A 637 11.73 8.58 33.24
C LYS A 637 10.24 8.63 32.96
N THR A 638 9.46 9.14 33.90
CA THR A 638 8.02 9.30 33.79
C THR A 638 7.62 10.73 34.14
N ILE A 639 6.61 11.24 33.44
CA ILE A 639 5.94 12.51 33.74
C ILE A 639 4.49 12.23 34.10
N GLN A 640 4.03 12.80 35.21
CA GLN A 640 2.67 12.65 35.68
C GLN A 640 2.16 13.94 36.29
N GLY A 641 0.88 14.23 36.11
CA GLY A 641 0.25 15.37 36.76
C GLY A 641 -1.18 15.57 36.27
N GLN A 642 -1.87 16.48 36.94
CA GLN A 642 -3.25 16.83 36.63
C GLN A 642 -3.38 18.35 36.57
N ILE A 643 -4.06 18.82 35.53
CA ILE A 643 -4.48 20.21 35.36
C ILE A 643 -6.01 20.24 35.41
N GLY A 644 -6.57 21.13 36.23
CA GLY A 644 -8.01 21.19 36.51
C GLY A 644 -8.57 19.89 37.10
N ASP A 645 -9.79 19.53 36.71
CA ASP A 645 -10.51 18.37 37.26
C ASP A 645 -10.10 17.01 36.64
N GLY A 646 -9.21 17.02 35.64
CA GLY A 646 -8.70 15.80 35.00
C GLY A 646 -9.70 15.07 34.11
N ALA A 647 -10.62 15.78 33.44
CA ALA A 647 -11.69 15.21 32.62
C ALA A 647 -11.20 14.34 31.44
N HIS A 648 -10.05 14.68 30.85
CA HIS A 648 -9.45 13.95 29.73
C HIS A 648 -8.06 13.40 30.07
N ARG A 649 -7.67 12.29 29.45
CA ARG A 649 -6.34 11.68 29.62
C ARG A 649 -5.45 12.01 28.43
N ILE A 650 -4.23 12.46 28.71
CA ILE A 650 -3.12 12.55 27.76
C ILE A 650 -2.10 11.49 28.14
N ASN A 651 -1.87 10.54 27.24
CA ASN A 651 -0.93 9.43 27.41
C ASN A 651 0.18 9.53 26.36
N ILE A 652 1.44 9.45 26.82
CA ILE A 652 2.62 9.69 25.98
C ILE A 652 3.60 8.53 26.12
N ASN A 653 3.92 7.87 25.02
CA ASN A 653 4.94 6.84 24.99
C ASN A 653 6.01 7.20 23.96
N ALA A 654 7.15 7.69 24.43
CA ALA A 654 8.27 8.06 23.58
C ALA A 654 9.50 7.19 23.88
N ASN A 655 10.21 6.77 22.84
CA ASN A 655 11.50 6.13 23.04
C ASN A 655 12.62 7.15 23.35
N SER A 656 12.61 8.30 22.64
CA SER A 656 13.65 9.32 22.71
C SER A 656 13.41 10.36 23.80
N SER A 657 12.69 11.46 23.55
CA SER A 657 12.45 12.53 24.52
C SER A 657 10.98 12.96 24.52
N ILE A 658 10.53 13.54 25.64
CA ILE A 658 9.20 14.15 25.77
C ILE A 658 9.37 15.62 26.14
N LYS A 659 8.72 16.51 25.40
CA LYS A 659 8.59 17.92 25.76
C LYS A 659 7.10 18.27 25.89
N VAL A 660 6.71 18.82 27.04
CA VAL A 660 5.34 19.29 27.26
C VAL A 660 5.39 20.76 27.63
N TYR A 661 5.02 21.62 26.69
CA TYR A 661 5.03 23.06 26.86
C TYR A 661 3.62 23.65 26.93
N LYS A 662 3.53 24.87 27.47
CA LYS A 662 2.33 25.69 27.32
C LYS A 662 2.12 26.07 25.86
N TYR A 663 0.87 25.99 25.42
CA TYR A 663 0.43 26.52 24.15
C TYR A 663 0.45 28.06 24.20
N GLN A 664 1.10 28.69 23.23
CA GLN A 664 1.03 30.14 22.99
C GLN A 664 0.36 30.35 21.63
N PRO A 665 -0.79 31.03 21.57
CA PRO A 665 -1.51 31.29 20.32
C PRO A 665 -0.73 32.20 19.37
#